data_AF-A0A1I8MLD3-F1
#
_entry.id   AF-A0A1I8MLD3-F1
#
_cell.length_a   1.000
_cell.length_b   1.000
_cell.length_c   1.000
_cell.angle_alpha   90.00
_cell.angle_beta   90.00
_cell.angle_gamma   90.00
#
_symmetry.space_group_name_H-M   'P 1'
#
loop_
_entity.id
_entity.type
_entity.pdbx_description
1 polymer ?
#
loop_
_entity_poly.entity_id
_entity_poly.type
_entity_poly.pdbx_seq_one_letter_code
_entity_poly.pdbx_strand_id
1 'polypeptide(L)'
;MNGKSENNKHVTAPVVPSWIKSHLFVDILKEIEPEFLSIQEFNVGGALSPGENYASIMLKVDIVIKLKVLHDNELFQELMQTYNMFDVESGIYGDVIPELEHILADAGVNVRFGPKSYRLPTNETHILLENLKDMGFRNANRLEGLDMTHVKSVLTKLAYWHAASAMRVVQKGPYPDLYSAGYFRSECYDMMKEMFDSSTKMLLECIREYSNSNLYYDKVAKLQHRVTDELFKVTQNHSADVGDIDAEEEFKVLNHGDAWSNNIMFKYNDETGELLETYLVDYQLPSYSSPAQDILYFILTSCKYEIKLQDFDFMIAFYHKLLAENLRLLKYPKKIPTLRDVHCMIFKYGIWGYVSITNVMAPVLCEPSDSANLDNFISETDDGLAFKRQMYSNERYRKHVEAILPWLLNRGLLDCYSTATSVMAAVLCDPTENASIDNFVGESDAGLAFKRQMYSNPRYRKHLEAILPWLYYRGYKFNRLGVITIQSMGAKNNNNSDDTPSIVPKWIEARLFEGALKVVESEFKEIVDFKAKGALAPGENYCTIMLKADFIIKLKDESTKPLSFMLKVGHDTDLFREMMEGHNIFGAETGMYREVVPELEKIYSDAGVNVKFGAKSYTLATDQSYILLENLKEKGFRNANRLDGLDMEHTKCVLEKMAQWHAASAVRAASKGMYSDLYSEGYIRPKSFDLIKGMYESSEKIFLECVKEYSNSDLYYGKVVEMYQKVAVEMFKTADTKHDSEFSVLNHGDAWVNNIMFCHDEETGKILETYFVDYQIPRYASPAQDLWYFILSSAQYEIKLQQFDFLVAFYHQHLEKNLKLLKYPNKIPSLKDLHLMLYKDGIWAFSTVTGVMSAVLCDPNENASLDNFMGESDAGAAFKRQMYSNPRYRKHMEAILPWLLYRGLLDY
;
A
#
# COMPACT_ATOMS: atom_id res chain seq x y z
N MET A 1 -68.58 -4.32 16.61
CA MET A 1 -69.02 -4.06 15.22
C MET A 1 -67.82 -3.56 14.44
N ASN A 2 -67.56 -4.23 13.32
CA ASN A 2 -66.38 -4.08 12.48
C ASN A 2 -66.33 -2.73 11.76
N GLY A 3 -65.12 -2.19 11.61
CA GLY A 3 -64.81 -1.13 10.67
C GLY A 3 -63.38 -1.33 10.16
N LYS A 4 -63.17 -2.35 9.31
CA LYS A 4 -61.95 -2.49 8.51
C LYS A 4 -62.08 -1.51 7.35
N SER A 5 -61.23 -0.48 7.31
CA SER A 5 -60.98 0.28 6.07
C SER A 5 -59.97 -0.51 5.24
N GLU A 6 -60.43 -1.01 4.10
CA GLU A 6 -59.61 -1.57 3.04
C GLU A 6 -58.60 -0.52 2.55
N ASN A 7 -57.32 -0.82 2.69
CA ASN A 7 -56.27 -0.27 1.84
C ASN A 7 -55.53 -1.48 1.24
N ASN A 8 -56.24 -2.24 0.40
CA ASN A 8 -55.62 -3.08 -0.61
C ASN A 8 -55.05 -2.15 -1.69
N LYS A 9 -53.83 -1.65 -1.51
CA LYS A 9 -53.04 -1.24 -2.67
C LYS A 9 -52.67 -2.52 -3.42
N HIS A 10 -53.27 -2.68 -4.59
CA HIS A 10 -52.97 -3.75 -5.53
C HIS A 10 -51.46 -3.84 -5.74
N VAL A 11 -50.90 -5.01 -5.44
CA VAL A 11 -49.63 -5.46 -6.02
C VAL A 11 -49.88 -5.56 -7.51
N THR A 12 -49.34 -4.65 -8.30
CA THR A 12 -49.37 -4.77 -9.77
C THR A 12 -48.43 -5.92 -10.13
N ALA A 13 -49.01 -7.05 -10.57
CA ALA A 13 -48.26 -8.12 -11.21
C ALA A 13 -47.43 -7.54 -12.39
N PRO A 14 -46.23 -8.09 -12.67
CA PRO A 14 -45.41 -7.58 -13.76
C PRO A 14 -46.18 -7.66 -15.10
N VAL A 15 -46.18 -6.57 -15.86
CA VAL A 15 -46.87 -6.48 -17.15
C VAL A 15 -46.14 -7.39 -18.15
N VAL A 16 -46.82 -8.42 -18.64
CA VAL A 16 -46.26 -9.38 -19.61
C VAL A 16 -46.32 -8.78 -21.02
N PRO A 17 -45.18 -8.66 -21.73
CA PRO A 17 -45.14 -8.17 -23.11
C PRO A 17 -45.97 -9.05 -24.06
N SER A 18 -46.80 -8.43 -24.90
CA SER A 18 -47.79 -9.12 -25.75
C SER A 18 -47.18 -9.96 -26.89
N TRP A 19 -45.90 -9.78 -27.19
CA TRP A 19 -45.18 -10.51 -28.23
C TRP A 19 -44.73 -11.92 -27.78
N ILE A 20 -44.67 -12.18 -26.47
CA ILE A 20 -44.23 -13.46 -25.91
C ILE A 20 -45.31 -14.54 -26.15
N LYS A 21 -45.03 -15.46 -27.08
CA LYS A 21 -45.97 -16.51 -27.51
C LYS A 21 -45.28 -17.87 -27.62
N SER A 22 -45.99 -18.94 -27.27
CA SER A 22 -45.47 -20.31 -27.20
C SER A 22 -44.75 -20.78 -28.47
N HIS A 23 -45.24 -20.43 -29.66
CA HIS A 23 -44.65 -20.88 -30.93
C HIS A 23 -43.20 -20.42 -31.16
N LEU A 24 -42.74 -19.35 -30.50
CA LEU A 24 -41.37 -18.85 -30.62
C LEU A 24 -40.32 -19.82 -30.04
N PHE A 25 -40.74 -20.73 -29.16
CA PHE A 25 -39.83 -21.61 -28.40
C PHE A 25 -39.69 -23.02 -28.99
N VAL A 26 -40.46 -23.35 -30.04
CA VAL A 26 -40.54 -24.72 -30.59
C VAL A 26 -39.19 -25.22 -31.12
N ASP A 27 -38.43 -24.37 -31.81
CA ASP A 27 -37.16 -24.78 -32.41
C ASP A 27 -36.07 -25.00 -31.35
N ILE A 28 -36.09 -24.19 -30.29
CA ILE A 28 -35.16 -24.31 -29.15
C ILE A 28 -35.47 -25.57 -28.32
N LEU A 29 -36.75 -25.87 -28.11
CA LEU A 29 -37.15 -27.09 -27.39
C LEU A 29 -36.72 -28.36 -28.14
N LYS A 30 -36.69 -28.34 -29.48
CA LYS A 30 -36.13 -29.45 -30.30
C LYS A 30 -34.61 -29.54 -30.25
N GLU A 31 -33.93 -28.42 -30.04
CA GLU A 31 -32.47 -28.41 -29.86
C GLU A 31 -32.06 -28.96 -28.49
N ILE A 32 -32.82 -28.62 -27.44
CA ILE A 32 -32.58 -29.07 -26.07
C ILE A 32 -33.04 -30.52 -25.85
N GLU A 33 -34.19 -30.90 -26.42
CA GLU A 33 -34.77 -32.24 -26.34
C GLU A 33 -35.20 -32.69 -27.76
N PRO A 34 -34.36 -33.46 -28.47
CA PRO A 34 -34.61 -33.85 -29.86
C PRO A 34 -35.94 -34.61 -30.09
N GLU A 35 -36.50 -35.21 -29.03
CA GLU A 35 -37.79 -35.93 -29.06
C GLU A 35 -39.01 -35.02 -28.77
N PHE A 36 -38.82 -33.70 -28.69
CA PHE A 36 -39.90 -32.74 -28.41
C PHE A 36 -41.03 -32.75 -29.47
N LEU A 37 -42.28 -32.92 -29.01
CA LEU A 37 -43.48 -33.04 -29.87
C LEU A 37 -44.36 -31.77 -29.89
N SER A 38 -44.76 -31.22 -28.73
CA SER A 38 -45.58 -30.01 -28.64
C SER A 38 -45.60 -29.38 -27.24
N ILE A 39 -45.94 -28.09 -27.17
CA ILE A 39 -46.09 -27.32 -25.92
C ILE A 39 -47.48 -27.58 -25.32
N GLN A 40 -47.54 -28.11 -24.09
CA GLN A 40 -48.81 -28.45 -23.41
C GLN A 40 -49.34 -27.33 -22.49
N GLU A 41 -48.46 -26.57 -21.82
CA GLU A 41 -48.79 -25.44 -20.95
C GLU A 41 -47.82 -24.27 -21.19
N PHE A 42 -48.32 -23.03 -21.08
CA PHE A 42 -47.56 -21.77 -21.23
C PHE A 42 -48.09 -20.70 -20.28
N ASN A 43 -47.41 -20.49 -19.15
CA ASN A 43 -47.74 -19.42 -18.20
C ASN A 43 -46.61 -18.39 -18.12
N VAL A 44 -46.90 -17.14 -17.74
CA VAL A 44 -45.89 -16.08 -17.54
C VAL A 44 -46.16 -15.32 -16.24
N GLY A 45 -45.15 -15.12 -15.39
CA GLY A 45 -45.20 -14.41 -14.09
C GLY A 45 -43.85 -13.80 -13.67
N GLY A 46 -43.70 -13.25 -12.45
CA GLY A 46 -42.43 -12.66 -11.96
C GLY A 46 -41.45 -13.70 -11.35
N ALA A 47 -40.13 -13.53 -11.53
CA ALA A 47 -39.11 -14.51 -11.12
C ALA A 47 -38.29 -14.17 -9.84
N LEU A 48 -38.38 -12.93 -9.35
CA LEU A 48 -37.71 -12.41 -8.15
C LEU A 48 -38.64 -11.55 -7.30
N SER A 49 -38.25 -11.36 -6.04
CA SER A 49 -38.88 -10.38 -5.13
C SER A 49 -38.41 -8.95 -5.48
N PRO A 50 -39.18 -7.91 -5.13
CA PRO A 50 -38.73 -6.52 -5.26
C PRO A 50 -37.37 -6.29 -4.57
N GLY A 51 -36.44 -5.62 -5.25
CA GLY A 51 -35.09 -5.31 -4.75
C GLY A 51 -34.00 -6.37 -5.01
N GLU A 52 -34.29 -7.43 -5.78
CA GLU A 52 -33.29 -8.45 -6.16
C GLU A 52 -32.67 -8.24 -7.56
N ASN A 53 -33.25 -7.39 -8.42
CA ASN A 53 -32.69 -6.97 -9.72
C ASN A 53 -33.12 -5.52 -10.03
N TYR A 54 -32.17 -4.69 -10.45
CA TYR A 54 -32.34 -3.24 -10.64
C TYR A 54 -32.38 -2.81 -12.11
N ALA A 55 -31.84 -3.63 -13.02
CA ALA A 55 -31.56 -3.28 -14.40
C ALA A 55 -32.43 -4.02 -15.42
N SER A 56 -33.47 -4.75 -14.99
CA SER A 56 -34.43 -5.45 -15.87
C SER A 56 -35.63 -6.04 -15.11
N ILE A 57 -36.72 -6.41 -15.80
CA ILE A 57 -37.73 -7.32 -15.23
C ILE A 57 -37.28 -8.77 -15.49
N MET A 58 -37.25 -9.58 -14.43
CA MET A 58 -37.11 -11.03 -14.59
C MET A 58 -38.48 -11.71 -14.55
N LEU A 59 -38.92 -12.26 -15.68
CA LEU A 59 -40.17 -13.01 -15.80
C LEU A 59 -39.89 -14.53 -15.77
N LYS A 60 -40.74 -15.27 -15.06
CA LYS A 60 -40.81 -16.73 -15.09
C LYS A 60 -41.84 -17.12 -16.15
N VAL A 61 -41.41 -17.80 -17.20
CA VAL A 61 -42.29 -18.43 -18.18
C VAL A 61 -42.36 -19.92 -17.82
N ASP A 62 -43.53 -20.43 -17.45
CA ASP A 62 -43.80 -21.86 -17.26
C ASP A 62 -44.39 -22.44 -18.57
N ILE A 63 -43.54 -22.54 -19.58
CA ILE A 63 -43.25 -23.83 -20.25
C ILE A 63 -41.95 -24.27 -19.59
N VAL A 64 -41.42 -25.47 -19.80
CA VAL A 64 -39.99 -25.63 -19.50
C VAL A 64 -39.23 -24.54 -20.32
N ILE A 65 -38.61 -23.56 -19.62
CA ILE A 65 -37.61 -22.48 -19.96
C ILE A 65 -38.04 -20.97 -19.77
N LYS A 66 -37.13 -20.12 -19.21
CA LYS A 66 -37.22 -18.69 -18.75
C LYS A 66 -36.69 -17.59 -19.72
N LEU A 67 -37.27 -16.38 -19.72
CA LEU A 67 -36.82 -15.18 -20.49
C LEU A 67 -36.69 -13.89 -19.65
N LYS A 68 -35.74 -13.00 -20.04
CA LYS A 68 -35.56 -11.61 -19.52
C LYS A 68 -36.18 -10.59 -20.50
N VAL A 69 -37.02 -9.66 -20.04
CA VAL A 69 -37.60 -8.59 -20.89
C VAL A 69 -37.65 -7.24 -20.14
N LEU A 70 -37.54 -6.14 -20.86
CA LEU A 70 -37.46 -4.75 -20.37
C LEU A 70 -38.74 -4.27 -19.66
N HIS A 71 -38.57 -3.44 -18.63
CA HIS A 71 -39.65 -2.76 -17.90
C HIS A 71 -40.23 -1.58 -18.71
N ASP A 72 -41.54 -1.36 -18.62
CA ASP A 72 -42.23 -0.14 -19.12
C ASP A 72 -41.98 1.04 -18.16
N ASN A 73 -40.79 1.64 -18.22
CA ASN A 73 -40.51 2.94 -17.61
C ASN A 73 -39.70 3.78 -18.62
N GLU A 74 -40.23 4.94 -19.04
CA GLU A 74 -39.65 5.78 -20.11
C GLU A 74 -38.22 6.23 -19.78
N LEU A 75 -37.94 6.61 -18.52
CA LEU A 75 -36.59 7.02 -18.08
C LEU A 75 -35.59 5.87 -18.19
N PHE A 76 -36.06 4.66 -17.88
CA PHE A 76 -35.25 3.44 -17.87
C PHE A 76 -34.96 2.91 -19.28
N GLN A 77 -35.90 3.05 -20.22
CA GLN A 77 -35.66 2.72 -21.63
C GLN A 77 -34.62 3.64 -22.25
N GLU A 78 -34.65 4.93 -21.94
CA GLU A 78 -33.66 5.90 -22.43
C GLU A 78 -32.25 5.58 -21.90
N LEU A 79 -32.09 5.23 -20.62
CA LEU A 79 -30.83 4.74 -20.06
C LEU A 79 -30.35 3.43 -20.74
N MET A 80 -31.19 2.39 -20.82
CA MET A 80 -30.76 1.09 -21.35
C MET A 80 -30.40 1.13 -22.84
N GLN A 81 -31.13 1.92 -23.64
CA GLN A 81 -30.86 2.10 -25.08
C GLN A 81 -29.68 3.03 -25.36
N THR A 82 -29.48 4.08 -24.57
CA THR A 82 -28.32 4.98 -24.73
C THR A 82 -27.00 4.26 -24.43
N TYR A 83 -27.04 3.24 -23.56
CA TYR A 83 -25.83 2.61 -23.02
C TYR A 83 -25.59 1.15 -23.46
N ASN A 84 -26.42 0.59 -24.34
CA ASN A 84 -26.26 -0.76 -24.92
C ASN A 84 -26.04 -1.89 -23.90
N MET A 85 -26.43 -1.74 -22.62
CA MET A 85 -26.14 -2.72 -21.57
C MET A 85 -26.73 -4.11 -21.89
N PHE A 86 -27.86 -4.13 -22.57
CA PHE A 86 -28.50 -5.34 -23.03
C PHE A 86 -27.72 -6.05 -24.15
N ASP A 87 -27.25 -5.28 -25.15
CA ASP A 87 -26.44 -5.81 -26.25
C ASP A 87 -25.08 -6.32 -25.74
N VAL A 88 -24.52 -5.63 -24.74
CA VAL A 88 -23.33 -6.06 -23.99
C VAL A 88 -23.59 -7.43 -23.36
N GLU A 89 -24.62 -7.55 -22.52
CA GLU A 89 -24.92 -8.79 -21.80
C GLU A 89 -25.26 -9.94 -22.77
N SER A 90 -26.06 -9.67 -23.79
CA SER A 90 -26.41 -10.64 -24.84
C SER A 90 -25.18 -11.14 -25.59
N GLY A 91 -24.27 -10.25 -25.95
CA GLY A 91 -23.00 -10.61 -26.59
C GLY A 91 -22.04 -11.36 -25.67
N ILE A 92 -22.00 -11.05 -24.36
CA ILE A 92 -21.21 -11.84 -23.41
C ILE A 92 -21.72 -13.28 -23.35
N TYR A 93 -23.04 -13.47 -23.23
CA TYR A 93 -23.63 -14.81 -23.18
C TYR A 93 -23.58 -15.57 -24.51
N GLY A 94 -23.76 -14.89 -25.64
CA GLY A 94 -23.85 -15.50 -26.96
C GLY A 94 -22.49 -15.78 -27.58
N ASP A 95 -21.52 -14.89 -27.36
CA ASP A 95 -20.25 -14.93 -28.07
C ASP A 95 -19.06 -15.13 -27.11
N VAL A 96 -18.94 -14.33 -26.05
CA VAL A 96 -17.72 -14.31 -25.22
C VAL A 96 -17.61 -15.53 -24.31
N ILE A 97 -18.66 -15.90 -23.57
CA ILE A 97 -18.65 -17.07 -22.67
C ILE A 97 -18.28 -18.35 -23.44
N PRO A 98 -18.95 -18.70 -24.56
CA PRO A 98 -18.58 -19.88 -25.34
C PRO A 98 -17.12 -19.86 -25.81
N GLU A 99 -16.59 -18.70 -26.20
CA GLU A 99 -15.17 -18.55 -26.56
C GLU A 99 -14.24 -18.88 -25.38
N LEU A 100 -14.50 -18.31 -24.20
CA LEU A 100 -13.65 -18.53 -23.02
C LEU A 100 -13.72 -19.99 -22.55
N GLU A 101 -14.90 -20.59 -22.55
CA GLU A 101 -15.10 -22.01 -22.21
C GLU A 101 -14.37 -22.92 -23.22
N HIS A 102 -14.41 -22.60 -24.51
CA HIS A 102 -13.67 -23.35 -25.55
C HIS A 102 -12.16 -23.25 -25.35
N ILE A 103 -11.61 -22.06 -25.06
CA ILE A 103 -10.18 -21.86 -24.80
C ILE A 103 -9.71 -22.75 -23.63
N LEU A 104 -10.52 -22.87 -22.58
CA LEU A 104 -10.22 -23.73 -21.43
C LEU A 104 -10.37 -25.22 -21.77
N ALA A 105 -11.42 -25.58 -22.52
CA ALA A 105 -11.68 -26.95 -22.96
C ALA A 105 -10.55 -27.49 -23.85
N ASP A 106 -10.02 -26.67 -24.76
CA ASP A 106 -8.85 -26.99 -25.60
C ASP A 106 -7.58 -27.27 -24.77
N ALA A 107 -7.48 -26.65 -23.59
CA ALA A 107 -6.42 -26.90 -22.62
C ALA A 107 -6.74 -28.06 -21.65
N GLY A 108 -7.86 -28.76 -21.86
CA GLY A 108 -8.26 -29.93 -21.07
C GLY A 108 -9.04 -29.61 -19.80
N VAL A 109 -9.53 -28.38 -19.62
CA VAL A 109 -10.32 -27.99 -18.45
C VAL A 109 -11.73 -27.61 -18.88
N ASN A 110 -12.71 -28.40 -18.43
CA ASN A 110 -14.11 -28.10 -18.68
C ASN A 110 -14.64 -27.19 -17.56
N VAL A 111 -14.70 -25.89 -17.83
CA VAL A 111 -15.28 -24.89 -16.93
C VAL A 111 -16.56 -24.37 -17.57
N ARG A 112 -17.57 -24.19 -16.73
CA ARG A 112 -18.77 -23.44 -17.08
C ARG A 112 -18.90 -22.19 -16.23
N PHE A 113 -19.08 -21.04 -16.87
CA PHE A 113 -19.13 -19.74 -16.20
C PHE A 113 -20.54 -19.34 -15.77
N GLY A 114 -21.55 -19.74 -16.53
CA GLY A 114 -22.93 -19.34 -16.29
C GLY A 114 -23.96 -20.25 -16.98
N PRO A 115 -25.24 -19.83 -17.00
CA PRO A 115 -26.27 -20.54 -17.75
C PRO A 115 -25.98 -20.51 -19.25
N LYS A 116 -26.46 -21.53 -19.96
CA LYS A 116 -26.39 -21.57 -21.42
C LYS A 116 -27.40 -20.55 -21.94
N SER A 117 -26.99 -19.85 -22.97
CA SER A 117 -27.85 -18.91 -23.69
C SER A 117 -28.36 -19.55 -24.98
N TYR A 118 -29.57 -19.17 -25.38
CA TYR A 118 -30.19 -19.63 -26.62
C TYR A 118 -30.74 -18.42 -27.38
N ARG A 119 -30.92 -18.57 -28.70
CA ARG A 119 -31.44 -17.51 -29.57
C ARG A 119 -32.80 -17.90 -30.14
N LEU A 120 -33.80 -17.05 -29.93
CA LEU A 120 -35.11 -17.18 -30.56
C LEU A 120 -35.07 -16.67 -32.00
N PRO A 121 -35.84 -17.26 -32.92
CA PRO A 121 -35.94 -16.82 -34.31
C PRO A 121 -36.82 -15.56 -34.43
N THR A 122 -36.41 -14.47 -33.79
CA THR A 122 -37.11 -13.18 -33.80
C THR A 122 -36.12 -12.03 -33.97
N ASN A 123 -36.60 -10.92 -34.51
CA ASN A 123 -35.84 -9.67 -34.60
C ASN A 123 -35.94 -8.84 -33.30
N GLU A 124 -36.75 -9.27 -32.34
CA GLU A 124 -36.88 -8.63 -31.03
C GLU A 124 -35.64 -8.92 -30.16
N THR A 125 -35.15 -7.91 -29.45
CA THR A 125 -34.06 -8.04 -28.47
C THR A 125 -34.48 -8.91 -27.28
N HIS A 126 -33.78 -10.03 -27.06
CA HIS A 126 -34.07 -10.98 -25.98
C HIS A 126 -32.77 -11.67 -25.47
N ILE A 127 -32.78 -12.08 -24.20
CA ILE A 127 -31.78 -12.99 -23.62
C ILE A 127 -32.56 -14.18 -23.02
N LEU A 128 -32.27 -15.38 -23.52
CA LEU A 128 -32.89 -16.63 -23.11
C LEU A 128 -31.85 -17.52 -22.46
N LEU A 129 -32.04 -17.82 -21.17
CA LEU A 129 -31.07 -18.55 -20.34
C LEU A 129 -31.70 -19.79 -19.71
N GLU A 130 -30.87 -20.79 -19.42
CA GLU A 130 -31.28 -21.94 -18.59
C GLU A 130 -31.79 -21.51 -17.20
N ASN A 131 -32.78 -22.24 -16.69
CA ASN A 131 -33.26 -22.01 -15.33
C ASN A 131 -32.34 -22.68 -14.30
N LEU A 132 -31.36 -21.93 -13.80
CA LEU A 132 -30.43 -22.42 -12.78
C LEU A 132 -31.11 -22.86 -11.47
N LYS A 133 -32.26 -22.28 -11.10
CA LYS A 133 -33.00 -22.69 -9.88
C LYS A 133 -33.48 -24.14 -9.98
N ASP A 134 -33.96 -24.56 -11.15
CA ASP A 134 -34.41 -25.94 -11.38
C ASP A 134 -33.23 -26.93 -11.42
N MET A 135 -32.03 -26.42 -11.68
CA MET A 135 -30.77 -27.18 -11.62
C MET A 135 -30.18 -27.24 -10.20
N GLY A 136 -30.87 -26.71 -9.19
CA GLY A 136 -30.47 -26.71 -7.78
C GLY A 136 -29.55 -25.56 -7.37
N PHE A 137 -29.39 -24.53 -8.21
CA PHE A 137 -28.63 -23.34 -7.84
C PHE A 137 -29.49 -22.35 -7.07
N ARG A 138 -28.88 -21.69 -6.09
CA ARG A 138 -29.48 -20.62 -5.28
C ARG A 138 -28.45 -19.54 -4.97
N ASN A 139 -28.92 -18.32 -4.78
CA ASN A 139 -28.08 -17.23 -4.29
C ASN A 139 -27.77 -17.42 -2.79
N ALA A 140 -26.61 -16.92 -2.36
CA ALA A 140 -26.29 -16.83 -0.94
C ALA A 140 -27.03 -15.65 -0.28
N ASN A 141 -27.20 -15.70 1.05
CA ASN A 141 -27.74 -14.56 1.79
C ASN A 141 -26.73 -13.40 1.80
N ARG A 142 -26.99 -12.37 1.00
CA ARG A 142 -26.13 -11.18 0.88
C ARG A 142 -25.91 -10.42 2.19
N LEU A 143 -26.85 -10.50 3.14
CA LEU A 143 -26.74 -9.81 4.43
C LEU A 143 -25.77 -10.52 5.39
N GLU A 144 -25.58 -11.82 5.23
CA GLU A 144 -24.63 -12.61 6.03
C GLU A 144 -23.20 -12.56 5.49
N GLY A 145 -23.05 -12.34 4.19
CA GLY A 145 -21.77 -12.42 3.50
C GLY A 145 -21.26 -13.85 3.30
N LEU A 146 -20.32 -14.01 2.38
CA LEU A 146 -19.73 -15.30 2.01
C LEU A 146 -18.63 -15.72 2.98
N ASP A 147 -18.63 -17.00 3.37
CA ASP A 147 -17.51 -17.61 4.10
C ASP A 147 -16.34 -17.97 3.17
N MET A 148 -15.22 -18.39 3.75
CA MET A 148 -13.99 -18.68 3.01
C MET A 148 -14.15 -19.80 1.96
N THR A 149 -15.06 -20.76 2.17
CA THR A 149 -15.32 -21.82 1.19
C THR A 149 -15.97 -21.26 -0.07
N HIS A 150 -17.00 -20.44 0.09
CA HIS A 150 -17.68 -19.78 -1.03
C HIS A 150 -16.77 -18.77 -1.73
N VAL A 151 -16.02 -17.98 -0.95
CA VAL A 151 -15.04 -17.01 -1.48
C VAL A 151 -14.01 -17.69 -2.36
N LYS A 152 -13.41 -18.79 -1.92
CA LYS A 152 -12.44 -19.56 -2.72
C LYS A 152 -13.07 -20.07 -4.02
N SER A 153 -14.31 -20.55 -3.98
CA SER A 153 -15.01 -21.02 -5.18
C SER A 153 -15.21 -19.89 -6.21
N VAL A 154 -15.61 -18.70 -5.76
CA VAL A 154 -15.78 -17.53 -6.63
C VAL A 154 -14.45 -17.05 -7.19
N LEU A 155 -13.41 -16.91 -6.35
CA LEU A 155 -12.07 -16.50 -6.80
C LEU A 155 -11.47 -17.50 -7.80
N THR A 156 -11.78 -18.80 -7.65
CA THR A 156 -11.41 -19.82 -8.63
C THR A 156 -12.08 -19.58 -9.97
N LYS A 157 -13.39 -19.29 -9.97
CA LYS A 157 -14.14 -18.99 -11.19
C LYS A 157 -13.63 -17.72 -11.88
N LEU A 158 -13.36 -16.65 -11.11
CA LEU A 158 -12.76 -15.41 -11.63
C LEU A 158 -11.35 -15.64 -12.18
N ALA A 159 -10.52 -16.47 -11.54
CA ALA A 159 -9.18 -16.78 -12.06
C ALA A 159 -9.23 -17.51 -13.40
N TYR A 160 -10.18 -18.42 -13.62
CA TYR A 160 -10.41 -19.03 -14.93
C TYR A 160 -10.86 -18.01 -15.97
N TRP A 161 -11.84 -17.17 -15.61
CA TRP A 161 -12.38 -16.12 -16.46
C TRP A 161 -11.29 -15.14 -16.92
N HIS A 162 -10.49 -14.66 -15.99
CA HIS A 162 -9.39 -13.73 -16.22
C HIS A 162 -8.26 -14.34 -17.07
N ALA A 163 -7.86 -15.58 -16.82
CA ALA A 163 -6.84 -16.25 -17.62
C ALA A 163 -7.32 -16.49 -19.06
N ALA A 164 -8.55 -16.99 -19.24
CA ALA A 164 -9.13 -17.24 -20.55
C ALA A 164 -9.34 -15.94 -21.34
N SER A 165 -9.82 -14.87 -20.71
CA SER A 165 -10.03 -13.58 -21.37
C SER A 165 -8.72 -12.92 -21.81
N ALA A 166 -7.66 -13.00 -21.01
CA ALA A 166 -6.32 -12.55 -21.42
C ALA A 166 -5.79 -13.37 -22.61
N MET A 167 -5.98 -14.69 -22.60
CA MET A 167 -5.60 -15.55 -23.73
C MET A 167 -6.42 -15.26 -24.99
N ARG A 168 -7.72 -14.99 -24.86
CA ARG A 168 -8.57 -14.60 -25.99
C ARG A 168 -7.99 -13.40 -26.73
N VAL A 169 -7.50 -12.38 -26.00
CA VAL A 169 -6.88 -11.19 -26.63
C VAL A 169 -5.63 -11.55 -27.42
N VAL A 170 -4.82 -12.50 -26.92
CA VAL A 170 -3.65 -13.00 -27.65
C VAL A 170 -4.07 -13.71 -28.95
N GLN A 171 -5.14 -14.50 -28.91
CA GLN A 171 -5.59 -15.31 -30.05
C GLN A 171 -6.38 -14.51 -31.10
N LYS A 172 -7.19 -13.54 -30.67
CA LYS A 172 -8.19 -12.85 -31.50
C LYS A 172 -8.03 -11.34 -31.58
N GLY A 173 -7.05 -10.77 -30.87
CA GLY A 173 -6.86 -9.32 -30.78
C GLY A 173 -7.78 -8.65 -29.75
N PRO A 174 -7.80 -7.31 -29.70
CA PRO A 174 -8.53 -6.54 -28.69
C PRO A 174 -10.03 -6.83 -28.71
N TYR A 175 -10.68 -6.64 -27.55
CA TYR A 175 -12.13 -6.65 -27.48
C TYR A 175 -12.70 -5.41 -28.18
N PRO A 176 -13.87 -5.52 -28.84
CA PRO A 176 -14.64 -4.37 -29.26
C PRO A 176 -14.86 -3.36 -28.13
N ASP A 177 -14.95 -2.07 -28.47
CA ASP A 177 -15.19 -0.97 -27.51
C ASP A 177 -16.41 -1.19 -26.62
N LEU A 178 -17.40 -1.91 -27.15
CA LEU A 178 -18.59 -2.36 -26.43
C LEU A 178 -18.26 -3.11 -25.14
N TYR A 179 -17.20 -3.93 -25.12
CA TYR A 179 -16.78 -4.70 -23.95
C TYR A 179 -15.51 -4.14 -23.27
N SER A 180 -14.64 -3.44 -24.01
CA SER A 180 -13.39 -2.93 -23.44
C SER A 180 -13.63 -1.69 -22.58
N ALA A 181 -14.36 -0.69 -23.09
CA ALA A 181 -14.78 0.49 -22.34
C ALA A 181 -16.05 0.22 -21.51
N GLY A 182 -16.93 -0.67 -21.99
CA GLY A 182 -18.12 -1.08 -21.26
C GLY A 182 -19.01 0.10 -20.90
N TYR A 183 -19.28 0.25 -19.59
CA TYR A 183 -20.06 1.35 -19.01
C TYR A 183 -19.27 2.66 -18.85
N PHE A 184 -17.95 2.67 -19.06
CA PHE A 184 -17.08 3.84 -18.94
C PHE A 184 -16.85 4.56 -20.26
N ARG A 185 -17.91 4.78 -21.04
CA ARG A 185 -17.83 5.60 -22.26
C ARG A 185 -18.13 7.07 -21.95
N SER A 186 -17.63 7.98 -22.80
CA SER A 186 -17.80 9.43 -22.62
C SER A 186 -19.25 9.85 -22.42
N GLU A 187 -20.17 9.16 -23.08
CA GLU A 187 -21.61 9.44 -23.04
C GLU A 187 -22.21 9.13 -21.65
N CYS A 188 -21.58 8.29 -20.85
CA CYS A 188 -22.06 7.89 -19.53
C CYS A 188 -21.52 8.78 -18.39
N TYR A 189 -20.60 9.71 -18.69
CA TYR A 189 -19.85 10.46 -17.67
C TYR A 189 -20.75 11.32 -16.78
N ASP A 190 -21.60 12.17 -17.38
CA ASP A 190 -22.40 13.15 -16.63
C ASP A 190 -23.38 12.47 -15.67
N MET A 191 -24.07 11.44 -16.16
CA MET A 191 -24.98 10.62 -15.35
C MET A 191 -24.24 9.93 -14.19
N MET A 192 -23.07 9.31 -14.46
CA MET A 192 -22.28 8.68 -13.40
C MET A 192 -21.87 9.71 -12.36
N LYS A 193 -21.44 10.89 -12.81
CA LYS A 193 -21.10 12.00 -11.93
C LYS A 193 -22.26 12.42 -11.05
N GLU A 194 -23.45 12.61 -11.60
CA GLU A 194 -24.64 12.95 -10.80
C GLU A 194 -24.98 11.86 -9.78
N MET A 195 -24.96 10.59 -10.20
CA MET A 195 -25.25 9.44 -9.33
C MET A 195 -24.23 9.31 -8.18
N PHE A 196 -22.94 9.41 -8.48
CA PHE A 196 -21.86 9.33 -7.49
C PHE A 196 -21.86 10.55 -6.56
N ASP A 197 -22.06 11.76 -7.10
CA ASP A 197 -22.14 13.01 -6.33
C ASP A 197 -23.28 12.97 -5.32
N SER A 198 -24.46 12.52 -5.75
CA SER A 198 -25.65 12.39 -4.92
C SER A 198 -25.48 11.35 -3.81
N SER A 199 -25.04 10.14 -4.18
CA SER A 199 -24.79 9.05 -3.24
C SER A 199 -23.77 9.45 -2.19
N THR A 200 -22.66 10.05 -2.62
CA THR A 200 -21.59 10.49 -1.72
C THR A 200 -22.03 11.66 -0.84
N LYS A 201 -22.90 12.55 -1.33
CA LYS A 201 -23.50 13.62 -0.53
C LYS A 201 -24.27 13.04 0.66
N MET A 202 -25.16 12.09 0.40
CA MET A 202 -25.93 11.44 1.47
C MET A 202 -25.04 10.65 2.42
N LEU A 203 -24.05 9.94 1.89
CA LEU A 203 -23.04 9.26 2.70
C LEU A 203 -22.33 10.23 3.65
N LEU A 204 -21.91 11.42 3.19
CA LEU A 204 -21.25 12.43 4.03
C LEU A 204 -22.16 12.96 5.13
N GLU A 205 -23.46 13.07 4.89
CA GLU A 205 -24.41 13.43 5.94
C GLU A 205 -24.46 12.36 7.05
N CYS A 206 -24.54 11.09 6.66
CA CYS A 206 -24.60 9.96 7.60
C CYS A 206 -23.27 9.68 8.31
N ILE A 207 -22.13 9.80 7.60
CA ILE A 207 -20.79 9.51 8.16
C ILE A 207 -20.50 10.38 9.38
N ARG A 208 -21.07 11.59 9.49
CA ARG A 208 -20.87 12.44 10.68
C ARG A 208 -21.27 11.78 11.99
N GLU A 209 -22.20 10.83 11.94
CA GLU A 209 -22.68 10.07 13.09
C GLU A 209 -21.80 8.84 13.39
N TYR A 210 -20.87 8.49 12.51
CA TYR A 210 -19.99 7.33 12.64
C TYR A 210 -18.91 7.61 13.69
N SER A 211 -18.53 6.57 14.45
CA SER A 211 -17.73 6.67 15.67
C SER A 211 -16.32 7.22 15.44
N ASN A 212 -15.76 6.98 14.25
CA ASN A 212 -14.39 7.32 13.86
C ASN A 212 -14.33 8.23 12.61
N SER A 213 -15.42 8.94 12.32
CA SER A 213 -15.56 9.80 11.14
C SER A 213 -14.48 10.87 11.01
N ASN A 214 -14.00 11.39 12.15
CA ASN A 214 -12.90 12.35 12.22
C ASN A 214 -11.60 11.88 11.55
N LEU A 215 -11.39 10.58 11.37
CA LEU A 215 -10.21 10.03 10.70
C LEU A 215 -10.22 10.25 9.19
N TYR A 216 -11.39 10.14 8.54
CA TYR A 216 -11.50 10.03 7.08
C TYR A 216 -12.49 11.02 6.45
N TYR A 217 -13.34 11.70 7.21
CA TYR A 217 -14.39 12.57 6.69
C TYR A 217 -13.85 13.60 5.68
N ASP A 218 -12.75 14.29 6.03
CA ASP A 218 -12.15 15.30 5.16
C ASP A 218 -11.63 14.72 3.83
N LYS A 219 -11.17 13.47 3.82
CA LYS A 219 -10.71 12.77 2.61
C LYS A 219 -11.90 12.37 1.75
N VAL A 220 -12.92 11.76 2.35
CA VAL A 220 -14.17 11.39 1.65
C VAL A 220 -14.86 12.63 1.06
N ALA A 221 -14.92 13.73 1.81
CA ALA A 221 -15.52 14.98 1.35
C ALA A 221 -14.79 15.58 0.14
N LYS A 222 -13.46 15.46 0.09
CA LYS A 222 -12.65 15.89 -1.07
C LYS A 222 -12.82 14.97 -2.28
N LEU A 223 -13.18 13.71 -2.07
CA LEU A 223 -13.39 12.73 -3.14
C LEU A 223 -14.75 12.87 -3.81
N GLN A 224 -15.77 13.37 -3.11
CA GLN A 224 -17.15 13.47 -3.59
C GLN A 224 -17.28 13.81 -5.08
N HIS A 225 -16.69 14.95 -5.49
CA HIS A 225 -16.82 15.47 -6.85
C HIS A 225 -15.81 14.93 -7.85
N ARG A 226 -15.03 13.93 -7.46
CA ARG A 226 -13.88 13.42 -8.22
C ARG A 226 -13.93 11.93 -8.47
N VAL A 227 -14.88 11.22 -7.87
CA VAL A 227 -15.03 9.77 -8.02
C VAL A 227 -15.10 9.39 -9.50
N THR A 228 -15.96 10.08 -10.27
CA THR A 228 -16.12 9.84 -11.71
C THR A 228 -14.84 10.14 -12.48
N ASP A 229 -14.17 11.26 -12.21
CA ASP A 229 -12.91 11.63 -12.86
C ASP A 229 -11.84 10.55 -12.66
N GLU A 230 -11.70 10.06 -11.43
CA GLU A 230 -10.71 9.05 -11.08
C GLU A 230 -11.06 7.68 -11.67
N LEU A 231 -12.35 7.31 -11.71
CA LEU A 231 -12.81 6.10 -12.38
C LEU A 231 -12.51 6.16 -13.88
N PHE A 232 -12.91 7.23 -14.57
CA PHE A 232 -12.63 7.41 -16.00
C PHE A 232 -11.13 7.46 -16.28
N LYS A 233 -10.35 8.08 -15.38
CA LYS A 233 -8.89 8.09 -15.48
C LYS A 233 -8.31 6.68 -15.41
N VAL A 234 -8.76 5.82 -14.50
CA VAL A 234 -8.21 4.45 -14.40
C VAL A 234 -8.76 3.50 -15.47
N THR A 235 -9.94 3.75 -16.03
CA THR A 235 -10.56 2.89 -17.06
C THR A 235 -10.22 3.30 -18.50
N GLN A 236 -10.10 4.60 -18.79
CA GLN A 236 -9.82 5.11 -20.14
C GLN A 236 -8.34 5.43 -20.39
N ASN A 237 -7.65 6.08 -19.42
CA ASN A 237 -6.26 6.49 -19.64
C ASN A 237 -5.30 5.31 -19.39
N HIS A 238 -4.77 4.78 -20.48
CA HIS A 238 -3.62 3.90 -20.53
C HIS A 238 -2.34 4.65 -20.12
N SER A 239 -2.24 5.08 -18.85
CA SER A 239 -1.05 5.67 -18.19
C SER A 239 -0.33 6.84 -18.88
N ALA A 240 -0.74 8.07 -18.57
CA ALA A 240 0.11 9.23 -18.88
C ALA A 240 0.40 10.16 -17.69
N ASP A 241 -0.31 10.01 -16.56
CA ASP A 241 -0.28 11.00 -15.47
C ASP A 241 0.55 10.62 -14.25
N VAL A 242 1.07 9.39 -14.23
CA VAL A 242 2.14 8.95 -13.35
C VAL A 242 3.26 8.58 -14.30
N GLY A 243 4.52 8.87 -13.99
CA GLY A 243 5.67 8.47 -14.82
C GLY A 243 5.88 6.95 -14.90
N ASP A 244 4.80 6.17 -15.02
CA ASP A 244 4.77 4.74 -15.28
C ASP A 244 5.23 4.54 -16.72
N ILE A 245 6.50 4.17 -16.87
CA ILE A 245 7.10 3.76 -18.14
C ILE A 245 6.46 2.43 -18.66
N ASP A 246 5.62 1.76 -17.85
CA ASP A 246 5.23 0.35 -18.05
C ASP A 246 3.74 0.07 -18.30
N ALA A 247 2.80 1.03 -18.37
CA ALA A 247 1.38 0.63 -18.45
C ALA A 247 0.86 0.17 -19.83
N GLU A 248 1.70 0.14 -20.86
CA GLU A 248 1.47 -0.71 -22.04
C GLU A 248 1.76 -2.21 -21.76
N GLU A 249 2.56 -2.53 -20.73
CA GLU A 249 2.93 -3.90 -20.33
C GLU A 249 2.09 -4.47 -19.16
N GLU A 250 1.23 -3.65 -18.54
CA GLU A 250 0.42 -4.07 -17.39
C GLU A 250 -0.61 -5.17 -17.77
N PHE A 251 -0.77 -6.16 -16.90
CA PHE A 251 -1.64 -7.32 -17.15
C PHE A 251 -3.13 -6.93 -17.06
N LYS A 252 -3.86 -7.16 -18.16
CA LYS A 252 -5.29 -6.82 -18.30
C LYS A 252 -6.14 -8.03 -18.63
N VAL A 253 -7.39 -7.98 -18.18
CA VAL A 253 -8.39 -9.04 -18.28
C VAL A 253 -9.74 -8.41 -18.65
N LEU A 254 -10.64 -9.21 -19.22
CA LEU A 254 -12.03 -8.78 -19.29
C LEU A 254 -12.64 -9.00 -17.90
N ASN A 255 -12.97 -7.95 -17.19
CA ASN A 255 -13.66 -8.06 -15.90
C ASN A 255 -15.12 -8.46 -16.10
N HIS A 256 -15.70 -9.17 -15.14
CA HIS A 256 -17.15 -9.30 -14.98
C HIS A 256 -17.79 -7.93 -14.72
N GLY A 257 -17.13 -7.09 -13.90
CA GLY A 257 -17.48 -5.71 -13.62
C GLY A 257 -18.55 -5.51 -12.55
N ASP A 258 -19.42 -6.51 -12.34
CA ASP A 258 -20.43 -6.52 -11.26
C ASP A 258 -20.45 -7.84 -10.46
N ALA A 259 -19.29 -8.31 -10.00
CA ALA A 259 -19.16 -9.61 -9.33
C ALA A 259 -19.49 -9.54 -7.83
N TRP A 260 -20.75 -9.31 -7.47
CA TRP A 260 -21.24 -9.35 -6.08
C TRP A 260 -22.16 -10.55 -5.82
N SER A 261 -22.49 -10.82 -4.55
CA SER A 261 -23.18 -12.04 -4.09
C SER A 261 -24.53 -12.33 -4.77
N ASN A 262 -25.23 -11.31 -5.26
CA ASN A 262 -26.51 -11.51 -5.98
C ASN A 262 -26.29 -11.98 -7.43
N ASN A 263 -25.12 -11.67 -7.98
CA ASN A 263 -24.71 -12.07 -9.32
C ASN A 263 -23.92 -13.40 -9.29
N ILE A 264 -24.02 -14.13 -8.17
CA ILE A 264 -23.34 -15.40 -7.94
C ILE A 264 -24.36 -16.41 -7.42
N MET A 265 -24.45 -17.55 -8.10
CA MET A 265 -25.31 -18.65 -7.69
C MET A 265 -24.48 -19.88 -7.33
N PHE A 266 -24.88 -20.56 -6.26
CA PHE A 266 -24.21 -21.74 -5.72
C PHE A 266 -25.11 -22.96 -5.78
N LYS A 267 -24.53 -24.11 -6.11
CA LYS A 267 -25.19 -25.41 -6.03
C LYS A 267 -24.59 -26.22 -4.90
N TYR A 268 -25.43 -26.91 -4.16
CA TYR A 268 -25.03 -27.69 -2.99
C TYR A 268 -25.42 -29.16 -3.16
N ASN A 269 -24.73 -30.03 -2.44
CA ASN A 269 -25.20 -31.37 -2.17
C ASN A 269 -26.31 -31.28 -1.12
N ASP A 270 -27.51 -31.76 -1.45
CA ASP A 270 -28.68 -31.65 -0.57
C ASP A 270 -28.54 -32.47 0.73
N GLU A 271 -27.72 -33.53 0.73
CA GLU A 271 -27.51 -34.40 1.89
C GLU A 271 -26.40 -33.88 2.81
N THR A 272 -25.27 -33.43 2.23
CA THR A 272 -24.08 -33.03 3.00
C THR A 272 -23.99 -31.52 3.24
N GLY A 273 -24.70 -30.71 2.45
CA GLY A 273 -24.55 -29.25 2.42
C GLY A 273 -23.26 -28.77 1.77
N GLU A 274 -22.46 -29.67 1.19
CA GLU A 274 -21.20 -29.34 0.53
C GLU A 274 -21.43 -28.49 -0.74
N LEU A 275 -20.58 -27.50 -0.95
CA LEU A 275 -20.61 -26.67 -2.15
C LEU A 275 -20.12 -27.48 -3.37
N LEU A 276 -20.99 -27.65 -4.37
CA LEU A 276 -20.71 -28.43 -5.58
C LEU A 276 -20.27 -27.56 -6.77
N GLU A 277 -20.92 -26.41 -6.98
CA GLU A 277 -20.65 -25.58 -8.16
C GLU A 277 -20.99 -24.11 -7.89
N THR A 278 -20.37 -23.20 -8.65
CA THR A 278 -20.57 -21.75 -8.59
C THR A 278 -20.67 -21.19 -10.00
N TYR A 279 -21.75 -20.48 -10.29
CA TYR A 279 -21.94 -19.74 -11.54
C TYR A 279 -22.02 -18.25 -11.28
N LEU A 280 -21.39 -17.48 -12.18
CA LEU A 280 -21.52 -16.04 -12.26
C LEU A 280 -22.62 -15.71 -13.27
N VAL A 281 -23.43 -14.69 -12.97
CA VAL A 281 -24.56 -14.23 -13.79
C VAL A 281 -24.57 -12.72 -13.86
N ASP A 282 -25.35 -12.16 -14.78
CA ASP A 282 -25.55 -10.71 -14.95
C ASP A 282 -24.27 -9.96 -15.39
N TYR A 283 -23.77 -10.30 -16.59
CA TYR A 283 -22.55 -9.73 -17.19
C TYR A 283 -22.81 -8.39 -17.90
N GLN A 284 -23.43 -7.44 -17.21
CA GLN A 284 -23.88 -6.17 -17.80
C GLN A 284 -22.79 -5.10 -17.88
N LEU A 285 -21.75 -5.21 -17.05
CA LEU A 285 -20.72 -4.16 -16.88
C LEU A 285 -19.28 -4.61 -17.20
N PRO A 286 -19.03 -5.45 -18.23
CA PRO A 286 -17.68 -5.87 -18.55
C PRO A 286 -16.78 -4.68 -18.92
N SER A 287 -15.53 -4.74 -18.51
CA SER A 287 -14.50 -3.79 -18.93
C SER A 287 -13.15 -4.48 -19.03
N TYR A 288 -12.41 -4.22 -20.10
CA TYR A 288 -11.07 -4.77 -20.30
C TYR A 288 -10.03 -3.91 -19.58
N SER A 289 -9.70 -4.29 -18.34
CA SER A 289 -8.92 -3.49 -17.40
C SER A 289 -8.11 -4.39 -16.45
N SER A 290 -7.51 -3.82 -15.40
CA SER A 290 -6.83 -4.57 -14.36
C SER A 290 -7.80 -5.55 -13.65
N PRO A 291 -7.36 -6.77 -13.30
CA PRO A 291 -8.15 -7.70 -12.48
C PRO A 291 -8.45 -7.15 -11.08
N ALA A 292 -7.75 -6.10 -10.64
CA ALA A 292 -8.00 -5.44 -9.36
C ALA A 292 -9.44 -4.93 -9.21
N GLN A 293 -10.12 -4.60 -10.32
CA GLN A 293 -11.51 -4.16 -10.31
C GLN A 293 -12.43 -5.24 -9.72
N ASP A 294 -12.50 -6.43 -10.35
CA ASP A 294 -13.36 -7.51 -9.86
C ASP A 294 -12.96 -8.00 -8.47
N ILE A 295 -11.66 -8.05 -8.18
CA ILE A 295 -11.16 -8.51 -6.88
C ILE A 295 -11.57 -7.57 -5.75
N LEU A 296 -11.35 -6.26 -5.90
CA LEU A 296 -11.74 -5.26 -4.91
C LEU A 296 -13.25 -5.22 -4.74
N TYR A 297 -13.98 -5.27 -5.87
CA TYR A 297 -15.43 -5.28 -5.88
C TYR A 297 -15.98 -6.45 -5.08
N PHE A 298 -15.67 -7.67 -5.50
CA PHE A 298 -16.18 -8.89 -4.89
C PHE A 298 -15.82 -9.01 -3.40
N ILE A 299 -14.53 -8.82 -3.06
CA ILE A 299 -14.08 -9.02 -1.68
C ILE A 299 -14.76 -8.01 -0.74
N LEU A 300 -14.79 -6.74 -1.12
CA LEU A 300 -15.29 -5.67 -0.24
C LEU A 300 -16.81 -5.65 -0.15
N THR A 301 -17.56 -6.10 -1.16
CA THR A 301 -19.02 -6.12 -1.10
C THR A 301 -19.57 -7.40 -0.52
N SER A 302 -18.93 -8.55 -0.75
CA SER A 302 -19.60 -9.86 -0.60
C SER A 302 -19.00 -10.80 0.44
N CYS A 303 -17.78 -10.57 0.93
CA CYS A 303 -17.20 -11.38 2.00
C CYS A 303 -17.83 -11.08 3.38
N LYS A 304 -17.84 -12.09 4.25
CA LYS A 304 -18.13 -11.93 5.68
C LYS A 304 -17.23 -10.87 6.32
N TYR A 305 -17.78 -10.11 7.28
CA TYR A 305 -17.09 -9.04 7.97
C TYR A 305 -15.75 -9.50 8.56
N GLU A 306 -15.73 -10.68 9.17
CA GLU A 306 -14.61 -11.22 9.94
C GLU A 306 -13.41 -11.54 9.05
N ILE A 307 -13.64 -12.03 7.82
CA ILE A 307 -12.57 -12.47 6.91
C ILE A 307 -12.16 -11.37 5.91
N LYS A 308 -13.06 -10.43 5.62
CA LYS A 308 -12.90 -9.45 4.53
C LYS A 308 -11.59 -8.66 4.60
N LEU A 309 -11.22 -8.19 5.79
CA LEU A 309 -9.97 -7.44 6.00
C LEU A 309 -8.86 -8.32 6.55
N GLN A 310 -9.19 -9.27 7.45
CA GLN A 310 -8.20 -10.12 8.10
C GLN A 310 -7.50 -11.05 7.10
N ASP A 311 -8.25 -11.62 6.16
CA ASP A 311 -7.74 -12.57 5.17
C ASP A 311 -7.60 -11.94 3.77
N PHE A 312 -7.61 -10.60 3.68
CA PHE A 312 -7.53 -9.90 2.40
C PHE A 312 -6.32 -10.34 1.57
N ASP A 313 -5.12 -10.24 2.15
CA ASP A 313 -3.87 -10.60 1.47
C ASP A 313 -3.86 -12.10 1.08
N PHE A 314 -4.44 -12.96 1.91
CA PHE A 314 -4.61 -14.39 1.59
C PHE A 314 -5.52 -14.60 0.38
N MET A 315 -6.66 -13.91 0.30
CA MET A 315 -7.59 -14.00 -0.82
C MET A 315 -6.92 -13.54 -2.13
N ILE A 316 -6.11 -12.48 -2.09
CA ILE A 316 -5.30 -12.04 -3.25
C ILE A 316 -4.30 -13.12 -3.66
N ALA A 317 -3.56 -13.69 -2.70
CA ALA A 317 -2.58 -14.75 -2.96
C ALA A 317 -3.25 -16.02 -3.52
N PHE A 318 -4.42 -16.39 -3.01
CA PHE A 318 -5.20 -17.53 -3.49
C PHE A 318 -5.65 -17.33 -4.93
N TYR A 319 -6.23 -16.16 -5.24
CA TYR A 319 -6.61 -15.79 -6.60
C TYR A 319 -5.41 -15.79 -7.56
N HIS A 320 -4.30 -15.15 -7.15
CA HIS A 320 -3.09 -15.04 -7.98
C HIS A 320 -2.50 -16.40 -8.31
N LYS A 321 -2.43 -17.31 -7.33
CA LYS A 321 -1.96 -18.68 -7.55
C LYS A 321 -2.72 -19.35 -8.68
N LEU A 322 -4.06 -19.32 -8.62
CA LEU A 322 -4.93 -19.93 -9.64
C LEU A 322 -4.81 -19.22 -10.99
N LEU A 323 -4.75 -17.89 -11.00
CA LEU A 323 -4.52 -17.11 -12.22
C LEU A 323 -3.22 -17.54 -12.90
N ALA A 324 -2.12 -17.61 -12.15
CA ALA A 324 -0.82 -17.98 -12.67
C ALA A 324 -0.77 -19.45 -13.15
N GLU A 325 -1.42 -20.37 -12.45
CA GLU A 325 -1.58 -21.77 -12.89
C GLU A 325 -2.35 -21.85 -14.20
N ASN A 326 -3.47 -21.15 -14.31
CA ASN A 326 -4.30 -21.12 -15.52
C ASN A 326 -3.60 -20.45 -16.70
N LEU A 327 -2.88 -19.36 -16.50
CA LEU A 327 -2.10 -18.71 -17.56
C LEU A 327 -0.98 -19.62 -18.09
N ARG A 328 -0.32 -20.40 -17.21
CA ARG A 328 0.68 -21.40 -17.62
C ARG A 328 0.04 -22.54 -18.39
N LEU A 329 -1.10 -23.05 -17.91
CA LEU A 329 -1.88 -24.10 -18.57
C LEU A 329 -2.27 -23.69 -20.00
N LEU A 330 -2.76 -22.46 -20.15
CA LEU A 330 -3.15 -21.89 -21.45
C LEU A 330 -1.95 -21.53 -22.33
N LYS A 331 -0.71 -21.64 -21.82
CA LYS A 331 0.54 -21.24 -22.52
C LYS A 331 0.53 -19.77 -22.92
N TYR A 332 0.10 -18.90 -21.99
CA TYR A 332 0.11 -17.45 -22.19
C TYR A 332 1.51 -16.94 -22.57
N PRO A 333 1.66 -16.22 -23.70
CA PRO A 333 2.98 -15.91 -24.24
C PRO A 333 3.63 -14.67 -23.62
N LYS A 334 2.88 -13.85 -22.88
CA LYS A 334 3.43 -12.66 -22.19
C LYS A 334 3.83 -12.99 -20.76
N LYS A 335 4.50 -12.04 -20.08
CA LYS A 335 4.86 -12.14 -18.66
C LYS A 335 3.61 -12.42 -17.82
N ILE A 336 3.66 -13.48 -17.01
CA ILE A 336 2.64 -13.77 -16.01
C ILE A 336 2.87 -12.82 -14.83
N PRO A 337 1.83 -12.09 -14.36
CA PRO A 337 1.98 -11.17 -13.24
C PRO A 337 2.42 -11.94 -11.98
N THR A 338 3.36 -11.39 -11.23
CA THR A 338 3.73 -11.86 -9.90
C THR A 338 2.67 -11.45 -8.87
N LEU A 339 2.68 -12.05 -7.67
CA LEU A 339 1.74 -11.66 -6.61
C LEU A 339 1.95 -10.19 -6.20
N ARG A 340 3.21 -9.74 -6.20
CA ARG A 340 3.58 -8.33 -6.02
C ARG A 340 2.96 -7.44 -7.10
N ASP A 341 3.01 -7.83 -8.37
CA ASP A 341 2.37 -7.06 -9.46
C ASP A 341 0.86 -6.92 -9.22
N VAL A 342 0.19 -7.99 -8.75
CA VAL A 342 -1.25 -7.94 -8.40
C VAL A 342 -1.50 -6.99 -7.23
N HIS A 343 -0.69 -7.02 -6.18
CA HIS A 343 -0.81 -6.06 -5.07
C HIS A 343 -0.58 -4.62 -5.54
N CYS A 344 0.44 -4.36 -6.36
CA CYS A 344 0.67 -3.04 -6.96
C CYS A 344 -0.55 -2.57 -7.77
N MET A 345 -1.18 -3.47 -8.55
CA MET A 345 -2.44 -3.18 -9.24
C MET A 345 -3.56 -2.82 -8.25
N ILE A 346 -3.70 -3.51 -7.12
CA ILE A 346 -4.68 -3.17 -6.08
C ILE A 346 -4.48 -1.74 -5.54
N PHE A 347 -3.24 -1.30 -5.32
CA PHE A 347 -2.95 0.09 -4.95
C PHE A 347 -3.22 1.07 -6.09
N LYS A 348 -2.85 0.70 -7.32
CA LYS A 348 -3.03 1.53 -8.51
C LYS A 348 -4.51 1.81 -8.79
N TYR A 349 -5.34 0.78 -8.67
CA TYR A 349 -6.77 0.75 -8.97
C TYR A 349 -7.66 0.86 -7.72
N GLY A 350 -7.10 1.32 -6.59
CA GLY A 350 -7.78 1.41 -5.30
C GLY A 350 -9.07 2.22 -5.25
N ILE A 351 -9.32 3.10 -6.23
CA ILE A 351 -10.59 3.83 -6.38
C ILE A 351 -11.77 2.87 -6.48
N TRP A 352 -11.58 1.69 -7.08
CA TRP A 352 -12.60 0.63 -7.11
C TRP A 352 -12.95 0.15 -5.71
N GLY A 353 -12.00 0.08 -4.79
CA GLY A 353 -12.27 -0.26 -3.40
C GLY A 353 -13.12 0.80 -2.69
N TYR A 354 -12.87 2.08 -2.96
CA TYR A 354 -13.70 3.18 -2.47
C TYR A 354 -15.14 3.09 -3.02
N VAL A 355 -15.31 3.00 -4.35
CA VAL A 355 -16.65 2.92 -4.97
C VAL A 355 -17.42 1.69 -4.52
N SER A 356 -16.74 0.54 -4.38
CA SER A 356 -17.35 -0.68 -3.89
C SER A 356 -17.98 -0.51 -2.52
N ILE A 357 -17.32 0.21 -1.60
CA ILE A 357 -17.90 0.44 -0.28
C ILE A 357 -18.95 1.56 -0.27
N THR A 358 -18.76 2.64 -1.04
CA THR A 358 -19.62 3.83 -0.94
C THR A 358 -20.89 3.69 -1.75
N ASN A 359 -20.88 2.95 -2.87
CA ASN A 359 -21.99 2.92 -3.80
C ASN A 359 -22.63 1.54 -3.94
N VAL A 360 -21.88 0.46 -3.70
CA VAL A 360 -22.36 -0.90 -3.94
C VAL A 360 -22.68 -1.61 -2.62
N MET A 361 -21.80 -1.53 -1.63
CA MET A 361 -22.01 -2.20 -0.34
C MET A 361 -23.24 -1.67 0.41
N ALA A 362 -23.56 -0.38 0.24
CA ALA A 362 -24.75 0.24 0.84
C ALA A 362 -26.06 -0.44 0.39
N PRO A 363 -26.36 -0.57 -0.92
CA PRO A 363 -27.49 -1.37 -1.37
C PRO A 363 -27.35 -2.85 -1.04
N VAL A 364 -26.14 -3.45 -1.08
CA VAL A 364 -25.91 -4.88 -0.74
C VAL A 364 -26.35 -5.23 0.68
N LEU A 365 -26.13 -4.33 1.64
CA LEU A 365 -26.45 -4.56 3.06
C LEU A 365 -27.80 -3.96 3.48
N CYS A 366 -28.54 -3.37 2.54
CA CYS A 366 -29.88 -2.85 2.78
C CYS A 366 -30.90 -3.99 2.83
N GLU A 367 -31.77 -3.97 3.84
CA GLU A 367 -32.88 -4.92 3.96
C GLU A 367 -33.86 -4.76 2.78
N PRO A 368 -34.47 -5.85 2.27
CA PRO A 368 -35.48 -5.76 1.22
C PRO A 368 -36.67 -4.87 1.62
N SER A 369 -37.08 -3.97 0.74
CA SER A 369 -38.26 -3.11 0.92
C SER A 369 -38.83 -2.66 -0.43
N ASP A 370 -40.08 -2.20 -0.43
CA ASP A 370 -40.73 -1.62 -1.63
C ASP A 370 -39.98 -0.37 -2.14
N SER A 371 -39.29 0.35 -1.24
CA SER A 371 -38.44 1.49 -1.56
C SER A 371 -37.10 1.11 -2.18
N ALA A 372 -36.67 -0.16 -2.08
CA ALA A 372 -35.37 -0.63 -2.55
C ALA A 372 -35.38 -0.96 -4.05
N ASN A 373 -35.48 0.08 -4.87
CA ASN A 373 -35.48 -0.01 -6.33
C ASN A 373 -34.51 1.02 -6.95
N LEU A 374 -34.19 0.85 -8.24
CA LEU A 374 -33.20 1.68 -8.93
C LEU A 374 -33.67 3.13 -9.04
N ASP A 375 -34.96 3.34 -9.30
CA ASP A 375 -35.57 4.66 -9.44
C ASP A 375 -35.31 5.51 -8.18
N ASN A 376 -35.57 4.96 -7.00
CA ASN A 376 -35.27 5.64 -5.73
C ASN A 376 -33.76 5.79 -5.49
N PHE A 377 -32.93 4.85 -5.95
CA PHE A 377 -31.48 4.95 -5.81
C PHE A 377 -30.88 6.09 -6.63
N ILE A 378 -31.39 6.35 -7.84
CA ILE A 378 -30.86 7.42 -8.72
C ILE A 378 -31.62 8.74 -8.56
N SER A 379 -32.83 8.73 -8.03
CA SER A 379 -33.69 9.91 -7.90
C SER A 379 -33.26 10.87 -6.77
N GLU A 380 -33.51 12.17 -6.99
CA GLU A 380 -33.40 13.25 -5.99
C GLU A 380 -34.74 13.61 -5.34
N THR A 381 -35.78 12.80 -5.52
CA THR A 381 -37.07 12.95 -4.84
C THR A 381 -36.94 12.68 -3.33
N ASP A 382 -37.91 13.13 -2.54
CA ASP A 382 -37.95 12.87 -1.09
C ASP A 382 -37.86 11.36 -0.77
N ASP A 383 -38.55 10.53 -1.56
CA ASP A 383 -38.51 9.06 -1.43
C ASP A 383 -37.13 8.49 -1.77
N GLY A 384 -36.46 9.01 -2.80
CA GLY A 384 -35.09 8.61 -3.16
C GLY A 384 -34.06 9.02 -2.11
N LEU A 385 -34.15 10.25 -1.59
CA LEU A 385 -33.30 10.74 -0.50
C LEU A 385 -33.54 9.98 0.81
N ALA A 386 -34.79 9.63 1.12
CA ALA A 386 -35.14 8.81 2.28
C ALA A 386 -34.56 7.40 2.16
N PHE A 387 -34.65 6.79 0.96
CA PHE A 387 -34.05 5.49 0.69
C PHE A 387 -32.51 5.52 0.81
N LYS A 388 -31.85 6.53 0.22
CA LYS A 388 -30.39 6.72 0.38
C LYS A 388 -30.02 6.86 1.85
N ARG A 389 -30.73 7.68 2.61
CA ARG A 389 -30.51 7.85 4.06
C ARG A 389 -30.65 6.51 4.80
N GLN A 390 -31.68 5.73 4.51
CA GLN A 390 -31.90 4.40 5.10
C GLN A 390 -30.71 3.46 4.86
N MET A 391 -30.13 3.44 3.65
CA MET A 391 -28.95 2.63 3.35
C MET A 391 -27.73 3.08 4.16
N TYR A 392 -27.42 4.38 4.13
CA TYR A 392 -26.20 4.90 4.76
C TYR A 392 -26.29 5.02 6.29
N SER A 393 -27.49 5.06 6.87
CA SER A 393 -27.68 4.98 8.33
C SER A 393 -27.81 3.55 8.85
N ASN A 394 -27.81 2.54 7.98
CA ASN A 394 -27.96 1.15 8.38
C ASN A 394 -26.79 0.70 9.28
N GLU A 395 -27.09 0.06 10.41
CA GLU A 395 -26.10 -0.33 11.41
C GLU A 395 -25.09 -1.37 10.86
N ARG A 396 -25.54 -2.32 10.04
CA ARG A 396 -24.68 -3.32 9.39
C ARG A 396 -23.72 -2.62 8.43
N TYR A 397 -24.23 -1.74 7.58
CA TYR A 397 -23.38 -0.95 6.68
C TYR A 397 -22.36 -0.10 7.44
N ARG A 398 -22.82 0.65 8.45
CA ARG A 398 -21.97 1.48 9.32
C ARG A 398 -20.83 0.66 9.95
N LYS A 399 -21.12 -0.51 10.52
CA LYS A 399 -20.11 -1.40 11.12
C LYS A 399 -19.00 -1.77 10.11
N HIS A 400 -19.37 -2.05 8.86
CA HIS A 400 -18.39 -2.34 7.81
C HIS A 400 -17.56 -1.10 7.44
N VAL A 401 -18.20 0.04 7.22
CA VAL A 401 -17.53 1.27 6.81
C VAL A 401 -16.58 1.81 7.88
N GLU A 402 -16.96 1.73 9.15
CA GLU A 402 -16.10 2.14 10.27
C GLU A 402 -14.81 1.31 10.34
N ALA A 403 -14.77 0.09 9.77
CA ALA A 403 -13.54 -0.70 9.64
C ALA A 403 -12.80 -0.46 8.31
N ILE A 404 -13.53 -0.39 7.19
CA ILE A 404 -12.92 -0.37 5.85
C ILE A 404 -12.37 1.02 5.48
N LEU A 405 -13.02 2.13 5.85
CA LEU A 405 -12.51 3.46 5.50
C LEU A 405 -11.14 3.77 6.13
N PRO A 406 -10.88 3.48 7.43
CA PRO A 406 -9.53 3.56 7.98
C PRO A 406 -8.53 2.65 7.28
N TRP A 407 -8.97 1.44 6.88
CA TRP A 407 -8.13 0.49 6.15
C TRP A 407 -7.71 1.00 4.76
N LEU A 408 -8.64 1.61 4.01
CA LEU A 408 -8.38 2.29 2.73
C LEU A 408 -7.50 3.53 2.92
N LEU A 409 -7.79 4.33 3.96
CA LEU A 409 -7.03 5.53 4.31
C LEU A 409 -5.55 5.21 4.57
N ASN A 410 -5.28 4.21 5.41
CA ASN A 410 -3.91 3.81 5.77
C ASN A 410 -3.11 3.21 4.60
N ARG A 411 -3.80 2.81 3.53
CA ARG A 411 -3.21 2.33 2.27
C ARG A 411 -3.06 3.43 1.21
N GLY A 412 -3.46 4.66 1.52
CA GLY A 412 -3.45 5.77 0.56
C GLY A 412 -4.50 5.65 -0.55
N LEU A 413 -5.48 4.75 -0.41
CA LEU A 413 -6.50 4.49 -1.44
C LEU A 413 -7.60 5.56 -1.47
N LEU A 414 -7.57 6.51 -0.53
CA LEU A 414 -8.42 7.71 -0.51
C LEU A 414 -7.69 8.97 -1.01
N ASP A 415 -6.42 8.87 -1.41
CA ASP A 415 -5.63 10.01 -1.88
C ASP A 415 -5.81 10.19 -3.38
N CYS A 416 -6.70 11.11 -3.80
CA CYS A 416 -6.80 11.54 -5.19
C CYS A 416 -6.18 12.95 -5.33
N TYR A 417 -5.26 13.14 -6.29
CA TYR A 417 -4.47 14.38 -6.43
C TYR A 417 -5.26 15.52 -7.06
N SER A 418 -5.43 16.65 -6.38
CA SER A 418 -6.11 17.81 -6.99
C SER A 418 -5.18 18.51 -8.00
N THR A 419 -5.55 18.56 -9.28
CA THR A 419 -5.06 19.55 -10.26
C THR A 419 -5.84 20.89 -10.14
N ALA A 420 -6.16 21.30 -8.90
CA ALA A 420 -7.03 22.46 -8.66
C ALA A 420 -6.39 23.81 -9.04
N THR A 421 -5.07 23.88 -9.27
CA THR A 421 -4.39 25.13 -9.64
C THR A 421 -4.34 25.40 -11.14
N SER A 422 -4.44 24.38 -11.99
CA SER A 422 -4.39 24.54 -13.44
C SER A 422 -5.73 24.96 -14.04
N VAL A 423 -6.85 24.51 -13.46
CA VAL A 423 -8.21 24.77 -14.00
C VAL A 423 -8.67 26.22 -13.74
N MET A 424 -8.26 26.83 -12.61
CA MET A 424 -8.70 28.19 -12.27
C MET A 424 -8.17 29.26 -13.23
N ALA A 425 -7.01 29.03 -13.84
CA ALA A 425 -6.46 29.91 -14.87
C ALA A 425 -7.28 29.85 -16.17
N ALA A 426 -7.72 28.64 -16.55
CA ALA A 426 -8.56 28.42 -17.73
C ALA A 426 -9.97 29.01 -17.56
N VAL A 427 -10.59 28.83 -16.39
CA VAL A 427 -11.94 29.33 -16.07
C VAL A 427 -12.00 30.86 -15.99
N LEU A 428 -10.89 31.52 -15.62
CA LEU A 428 -10.82 32.98 -15.48
C LEU A 428 -10.25 33.68 -16.72
N CYS A 429 -9.87 32.93 -17.76
CA CYS A 429 -9.42 33.48 -19.03
C CYS A 429 -10.61 34.00 -19.84
N ASP A 430 -10.47 35.17 -20.48
CA ASP A 430 -11.51 35.66 -21.39
C ASP A 430 -11.55 34.79 -22.66
N PRO A 431 -12.73 34.58 -23.29
CA PRO A 431 -12.86 33.76 -24.49
C PRO A 431 -11.97 34.29 -25.62
N THR A 432 -11.15 33.41 -26.20
CA THR A 432 -10.16 33.75 -27.24
C THR A 432 -10.14 32.66 -28.30
N GLU A 433 -9.83 33.00 -29.55
CA GLU A 433 -9.84 32.04 -30.67
C GLU A 433 -8.81 30.90 -30.54
N ASN A 434 -7.79 31.10 -29.71
CA ASN A 434 -6.75 30.12 -29.39
C ASN A 434 -7.05 29.31 -28.11
N ALA A 435 -8.22 29.47 -27.49
CA ALA A 435 -8.65 28.68 -26.34
C ALA A 435 -9.10 27.27 -26.76
N SER A 436 -8.14 26.35 -26.88
CA SER A 436 -8.39 24.93 -27.06
C SER A 436 -7.68 24.11 -26.00
N ILE A 437 -8.16 22.88 -25.77
CA ILE A 437 -7.47 21.96 -24.87
C ILE A 437 -6.06 21.67 -25.38
N ASP A 438 -5.86 21.56 -26.70
CA ASP A 438 -4.55 21.34 -27.32
C ASP A 438 -3.53 22.45 -26.99
N ASN A 439 -3.96 23.72 -26.95
CA ASN A 439 -3.09 24.83 -26.55
C ASN A 439 -2.92 24.92 -25.01
N PHE A 440 -3.90 24.44 -24.24
CA PHE A 440 -3.83 24.40 -22.78
C PHE A 440 -2.84 23.33 -22.29
N VAL A 441 -2.79 22.15 -22.91
CA VAL A 441 -1.83 21.09 -22.58
C VAL A 441 -0.54 21.16 -23.38
N GLY A 442 -0.56 21.58 -24.64
CA GLY A 442 0.60 21.56 -25.54
C GLY A 442 1.74 22.53 -25.19
N GLU A 443 2.96 22.18 -25.60
CA GLU A 443 4.17 23.01 -25.44
C GLU A 443 4.57 23.76 -26.72
N SER A 444 3.68 23.79 -27.72
CA SER A 444 3.89 24.59 -28.93
C SER A 444 4.01 26.08 -28.60
N ASP A 445 4.59 26.88 -29.51
CA ASP A 445 4.63 28.34 -29.35
C ASP A 445 3.22 28.94 -29.15
N ALA A 446 2.21 28.34 -29.79
CA ALA A 446 0.80 28.70 -29.61
C ALA A 446 0.28 28.33 -28.21
N GLY A 447 0.64 27.14 -27.69
CA GLY A 447 0.31 26.71 -26.34
C GLY A 447 1.01 27.53 -25.25
N LEU A 448 2.28 27.87 -25.45
CA LEU A 448 3.03 28.77 -24.56
C LEU A 448 2.47 30.20 -24.58
N ALA A 449 2.08 30.71 -25.74
CA ALA A 449 1.41 32.01 -25.87
C ALA A 449 0.04 32.02 -25.16
N PHE A 450 -0.75 30.96 -25.33
CA PHE A 450 -2.03 30.79 -24.67
C PHE A 450 -1.88 30.68 -23.14
N LYS A 451 -0.94 29.86 -22.65
CA LYS A 451 -0.60 29.77 -21.22
C LYS A 451 -0.16 31.13 -20.67
N ARG A 452 0.69 31.89 -21.38
CA ARG A 452 1.09 33.24 -20.98
C ARG A 452 -0.10 34.19 -20.90
N GLN A 453 -1.03 34.14 -21.85
CA GLN A 453 -2.25 34.94 -21.85
C GLN A 453 -3.17 34.57 -20.67
N MET A 454 -3.34 33.27 -20.41
CA MET A 454 -4.12 32.73 -19.31
C MET A 454 -3.56 33.17 -17.95
N TYR A 455 -2.26 32.98 -17.71
CA TYR A 455 -1.60 33.34 -16.44
C TYR A 455 -1.34 34.85 -16.28
N SER A 456 -1.44 35.64 -17.35
CA SER A 456 -1.38 37.11 -17.29
C SER A 456 -2.76 37.77 -17.22
N ASN A 457 -3.86 37.01 -17.31
CA ASN A 457 -5.21 37.55 -17.27
C ASN A 457 -5.44 38.35 -15.96
N PRO A 458 -5.91 39.61 -16.04
CA PRO A 458 -6.14 40.45 -14.87
C PRO A 458 -7.14 39.87 -13.86
N ARG A 459 -8.17 39.11 -14.29
CA ARG A 459 -9.10 38.42 -13.40
C ARG A 459 -8.41 37.28 -12.67
N TYR A 460 -7.62 36.49 -13.38
CA TYR A 460 -6.78 35.44 -12.78
C TYR A 460 -5.82 36.02 -11.75
N ARG A 461 -5.11 37.11 -12.09
CA ARG A 461 -4.24 37.84 -11.16
C ARG A 461 -4.98 38.37 -9.95
N LYS A 462 -6.15 39.01 -10.14
CA LYS A 462 -6.97 39.54 -9.04
C LYS A 462 -7.46 38.45 -8.09
N HIS A 463 -7.83 37.27 -8.60
CA HIS A 463 -8.24 36.14 -7.77
C HIS A 463 -7.04 35.50 -7.06
N LEU A 464 -5.90 35.37 -7.74
CA LEU A 464 -4.65 34.95 -7.11
C LEU A 464 -4.21 35.93 -6.04
N GLU A 465 -4.26 37.25 -6.26
CA GLU A 465 -3.91 38.26 -5.25
C GLU A 465 -4.80 38.20 -4.01
N ALA A 466 -6.08 37.80 -4.16
CA ALA A 466 -6.98 37.56 -3.03
C ALA A 466 -6.70 36.24 -2.29
N ILE A 467 -6.27 35.20 -3.01
CA ILE A 467 -6.08 33.84 -2.47
C ILE A 467 -4.64 33.59 -2.01
N LEU A 468 -3.65 34.30 -2.57
CA LEU A 468 -2.23 34.16 -2.26
C LEU A 468 -1.91 34.47 -0.80
N PRO A 469 -2.49 35.49 -0.14
CA PRO A 469 -2.37 35.66 1.30
C PRO A 469 -2.94 34.46 2.06
N TRP A 470 -4.12 33.95 1.68
CA TRP A 470 -4.74 32.77 2.30
C TRP A 470 -3.88 31.50 2.14
N LEU A 471 -3.25 31.30 0.99
CA LEU A 471 -2.30 30.20 0.70
C LEU A 471 -0.96 30.39 1.43
N TYR A 472 -0.46 31.62 1.50
CA TYR A 472 0.76 31.99 2.21
C TYR A 472 0.62 31.80 3.73
N TYR A 473 -0.51 32.20 4.32
CA TYR A 473 -0.86 31.94 5.73
C TYR A 473 -1.17 30.47 6.01
N ARG A 474 -1.33 29.63 4.97
CA ARG A 474 -1.43 28.17 5.04
C ARG A 474 -0.19 27.43 4.50
N GLY A 475 0.94 28.12 4.36
CA GLY A 475 2.25 27.51 4.16
C GLY A 475 2.73 27.34 2.71
N TYR A 476 2.03 27.87 1.70
CA TYR A 476 2.48 27.81 0.31
C TYR A 476 3.28 29.09 -0.04
N LYS A 477 4.58 28.95 -0.36
CA LYS A 477 5.44 30.07 -0.81
C LYS A 477 6.12 29.77 -2.14
N PHE A 478 6.20 30.81 -2.99
CA PHE A 478 6.86 30.82 -4.29
C PHE A 478 8.07 31.77 -4.25
N ASN A 479 9.26 31.32 -4.63
CA ASN A 479 10.50 32.12 -4.59
C ASN A 479 11.20 32.20 -5.96
N ARG A 480 11.71 33.40 -6.28
CA ARG A 480 12.59 33.73 -7.43
C ARG A 480 14.07 33.50 -7.09
N LEU A 481 14.82 33.07 -8.11
CA LEU A 481 16.26 32.71 -8.14
C LEU A 481 17.23 33.91 -8.16
N GLY A 482 18.45 33.72 -7.62
CA GLY A 482 19.62 34.61 -7.74
C GLY A 482 20.93 33.96 -7.24
N VAL A 483 22.00 34.06 -8.04
CA VAL A 483 23.28 33.29 -8.11
C VAL A 483 24.39 33.82 -7.15
N ILE A 484 25.40 32.99 -6.77
CA ILE A 484 26.89 33.19 -6.88
C ILE A 484 27.74 32.27 -5.94
N THR A 485 28.84 31.77 -6.52
CA THR A 485 29.93 30.83 -6.15
C THR A 485 30.98 31.36 -5.14
N ILE A 486 31.78 30.46 -4.49
CA ILE A 486 33.27 30.47 -4.35
C ILE A 486 33.78 29.25 -3.53
N GLN A 487 34.86 28.61 -3.99
CA GLN A 487 35.58 27.45 -3.42
C GLN A 487 36.69 27.85 -2.41
N SER A 488 36.98 26.93 -1.47
CA SER A 488 38.09 26.95 -0.51
C SER A 488 39.16 25.89 -0.86
N MET A 489 40.34 25.98 -0.22
CA MET A 489 40.99 24.92 0.57
C MET A 489 42.53 24.98 0.56
N GLY A 490 43.13 24.56 1.68
CA GLY A 490 44.55 24.21 1.79
C GLY A 490 44.83 23.47 3.12
N ALA A 491 45.12 22.17 3.03
CA ALA A 491 45.33 21.20 4.10
C ALA A 491 46.82 20.97 4.46
N LYS A 492 47.09 20.22 5.57
CA LYS A 492 48.03 19.05 5.70
C LYS A 492 48.42 18.78 7.18
N ASN A 493 48.19 17.56 7.70
CA ASN A 493 49.11 16.40 7.90
C ASN A 493 50.11 16.60 9.08
N ASN A 494 50.49 15.65 9.94
CA ASN A 494 50.52 14.17 9.90
C ASN A 494 51.06 13.58 11.25
N ASN A 495 50.69 12.33 11.52
CA ASN A 495 51.50 11.16 11.94
C ASN A 495 51.78 10.78 13.43
N ASN A 496 51.36 9.53 13.73
CA ASN A 496 52.09 8.38 14.35
C ASN A 496 52.49 8.45 15.85
N SER A 497 52.54 7.37 16.66
CA SER A 497 52.21 5.93 16.58
C SER A 497 52.36 5.26 17.99
N ASP A 498 51.89 4.00 18.10
CA ASP A 498 52.36 2.84 18.91
C ASP A 498 52.04 2.59 20.42
N ASP A 499 51.03 1.72 20.64
CA ASP A 499 51.13 0.25 20.93
C ASP A 499 51.13 -0.40 22.35
N THR A 500 50.30 -1.46 22.47
CA THR A 500 49.94 -2.51 23.47
C THR A 500 48.83 -2.31 24.52
N PRO A 501 47.93 -3.30 24.75
CA PRO A 501 46.50 -3.03 24.76
C PRO A 501 45.89 -3.07 26.15
N SER A 502 45.66 -1.88 26.68
CA SER A 502 44.46 -1.64 27.46
C SER A 502 43.26 -1.63 26.48
N ILE A 503 42.07 -2.12 26.87
CA ILE A 503 40.84 -1.91 26.05
C ILE A 503 40.67 -0.40 25.78
N VAL A 504 41.18 0.45 26.68
CA VAL A 504 41.41 1.87 26.43
C VAL A 504 42.73 2.02 25.67
N PRO A 505 42.74 2.41 24.38
CA PRO A 505 43.97 2.70 23.67
C PRO A 505 44.92 3.62 24.44
N LYS A 506 46.22 3.32 24.40
CA LYS A 506 47.26 4.06 25.15
C LYS A 506 47.32 5.56 24.83
N TRP A 507 46.87 5.96 23.64
CA TRP A 507 46.84 7.36 23.24
C TRP A 507 45.78 8.20 23.98
N ILE A 508 44.84 7.56 24.69
CA ILE A 508 43.77 8.27 25.39
C ILE A 508 44.28 8.84 26.72
N GLU A 509 44.45 10.16 26.74
CA GLU A 509 44.95 10.91 27.90
C GLU A 509 44.03 12.10 28.22
N ALA A 510 43.96 12.48 29.50
CA ALA A 510 43.08 13.56 29.99
C ALA A 510 43.23 14.89 29.20
N ARG A 511 44.48 15.27 28.88
CA ARG A 511 44.79 16.53 28.18
C ARG A 511 44.12 16.68 26.81
N LEU A 512 43.83 15.56 26.12
CA LEU A 512 43.19 15.60 24.80
C LEU A 512 41.78 16.22 24.86
N PHE A 513 41.11 16.08 25.99
CA PHE A 513 39.72 16.48 26.19
C PHE A 513 39.55 17.94 26.62
N GLU A 514 40.63 18.67 26.94
CA GLU A 514 40.52 20.06 27.41
C GLU A 514 39.77 20.96 26.42
N GLY A 515 39.96 20.75 25.11
CA GLY A 515 39.23 21.48 24.07
C GLY A 515 37.72 21.25 24.16
N ALA A 516 37.30 19.98 24.21
CA ALA A 516 35.90 19.61 24.38
C ALA A 516 35.31 20.10 25.71
N LEU A 517 36.06 20.01 26.81
CA LEU A 517 35.64 20.48 28.13
C LEU A 517 35.42 21.99 28.17
N LYS A 518 36.27 22.79 27.52
CA LYS A 518 36.09 24.25 27.38
C LYS A 518 34.85 24.62 26.58
N VAL A 519 34.46 23.79 25.60
CA VAL A 519 33.24 24.00 24.80
C VAL A 519 31.99 23.66 25.62
N VAL A 520 32.03 22.61 26.43
CA VAL A 520 30.87 22.16 27.24
C VAL A 520 30.69 23.00 28.50
N GLU A 521 31.79 23.48 29.10
CA GLU A 521 31.79 24.25 30.33
C GLU A 521 32.67 25.50 30.16
N SER A 522 32.03 26.67 30.00
CA SER A 522 32.72 27.94 29.78
C SER A 522 33.56 28.39 30.98
N GLU A 523 33.24 27.88 32.17
CA GLU A 523 33.97 28.13 33.42
C GLU A 523 35.03 27.07 33.73
N PHE A 524 35.36 26.20 32.77
CA PHE A 524 36.41 25.20 32.93
C PHE A 524 37.77 25.85 33.27
N LYS A 525 38.43 25.34 34.31
CA LYS A 525 39.78 25.75 34.73
C LYS A 525 40.82 24.64 34.51
N GLU A 526 40.63 23.46 35.10
CA GLU A 526 41.55 22.33 35.00
C GLU A 526 40.86 20.97 35.23
N ILE A 527 41.49 19.88 34.80
CA ILE A 527 41.03 18.51 35.08
C ILE A 527 41.65 18.04 36.41
N VAL A 528 40.81 17.58 37.33
CA VAL A 528 41.22 17.08 38.66
C VAL A 528 41.36 15.56 38.67
N ASP A 529 40.42 14.85 38.05
CA ASP A 529 40.43 13.39 37.91
C ASP A 529 39.94 13.00 36.51
N PHE A 530 40.49 11.92 35.96
CA PHE A 530 40.12 11.36 34.67
C PHE A 530 40.17 9.84 34.71
N LYS A 531 39.09 9.20 34.26
CA LYS A 531 39.00 7.74 34.14
C LYS A 531 38.33 7.36 32.83
N ALA A 532 38.98 6.48 32.08
CA ALA A 532 38.39 5.83 30.91
C ALA A 532 38.18 4.34 31.21
N LYS A 533 37.00 3.81 30.87
CA LYS A 533 36.65 2.39 31.03
C LYS A 533 35.71 1.94 29.90
N GLY A 534 35.64 0.63 29.64
CA GLY A 534 34.63 0.08 28.72
C GLY A 534 33.21 0.44 29.17
N ALA A 535 32.36 0.85 28.23
CA ALA A 535 31.03 1.42 28.54
C ALA A 535 29.85 0.45 28.35
N LEU A 536 30.05 -0.69 27.69
CA LEU A 536 29.00 -1.62 27.28
C LEU A 536 29.29 -3.05 27.77
N ALA A 537 28.24 -3.85 27.94
CA ALA A 537 28.35 -5.27 28.28
C ALA A 537 28.82 -6.08 27.05
N PRO A 538 29.40 -7.28 27.22
CA PRO A 538 29.70 -8.18 26.10
C PRO A 538 28.45 -8.43 25.23
N GLY A 539 28.57 -8.26 23.91
CA GLY A 539 27.48 -8.46 22.94
C GLY A 539 26.66 -7.21 22.55
N GLU A 540 27.01 -6.03 23.07
CA GLU A 540 26.31 -4.76 22.75
C GLU A 540 27.03 -3.88 21.70
N ASN A 541 28.26 -4.22 21.27
CA ASN A 541 28.96 -3.51 20.21
C ASN A 541 29.91 -4.46 19.46
N TYR A 542 29.67 -4.61 18.15
CA TYR A 542 30.29 -5.64 17.31
C TYR A 542 31.47 -5.13 16.46
N CYS A 543 31.55 -3.81 16.24
CA CYS A 543 32.48 -3.21 15.27
C CYS A 543 33.42 -2.16 15.88
N THR A 544 33.24 -1.74 17.14
CA THR A 544 34.07 -0.69 17.75
C THR A 544 34.21 -0.87 19.26
N ILE A 545 35.25 -0.27 19.83
CA ILE A 545 35.39 -0.17 21.29
C ILE A 545 34.66 1.09 21.76
N MET A 546 33.65 0.92 22.63
CA MET A 546 32.93 2.02 23.27
C MET A 546 33.46 2.25 24.69
N LEU A 547 33.98 3.45 24.93
CA LEU A 547 34.57 3.86 26.21
C LEU A 547 33.73 4.96 26.86
N LYS A 548 33.61 4.92 28.19
CA LYS A 548 33.09 6.01 29.00
C LYS A 548 34.29 6.78 29.56
N ALA A 549 34.36 8.07 29.26
CA ALA A 549 35.38 8.99 29.76
C ALA A 549 34.76 9.87 30.85
N ASP A 550 35.07 9.56 32.12
CA ASP A 550 34.60 10.27 33.31
C ASP A 550 35.64 11.30 33.78
N PHE A 551 35.18 12.51 34.10
CA PHE A 551 36.01 13.63 34.55
C PHE A 551 35.47 14.23 35.85
N ILE A 552 36.38 14.66 36.73
CA ILE A 552 36.11 15.69 37.72
C ILE A 552 36.86 16.93 37.26
N ILE A 553 36.14 17.99 36.89
CA ILE A 553 36.75 19.25 36.48
C ILE A 553 36.66 20.28 37.60
N LYS A 554 37.62 21.20 37.64
CA LYS A 554 37.58 22.39 38.47
C LYS A 554 37.10 23.57 37.66
N LEU A 555 36.23 24.40 38.23
CA LEU A 555 35.72 25.61 37.63
C LEU A 555 36.56 26.84 38.06
N LYS A 556 36.35 27.98 37.40
CA LYS A 556 37.03 29.25 37.74
C LYS A 556 36.72 29.76 39.15
N ASP A 557 35.58 29.38 39.72
CA ASP A 557 35.20 29.68 41.11
C ASP A 557 35.78 28.69 42.13
N GLU A 558 36.70 27.82 41.69
CA GLU A 558 37.34 26.73 42.45
C GLU A 558 36.41 25.58 42.86
N SER A 559 35.12 25.61 42.50
CA SER A 559 34.22 24.47 42.69
C SER A 559 34.58 23.32 41.74
N THR A 560 34.08 22.11 42.03
CA THR A 560 34.29 20.94 41.17
C THR A 560 32.98 20.43 40.60
N LYS A 561 33.04 19.91 39.38
CA LYS A 561 31.87 19.41 38.65
C LYS A 561 32.20 18.09 37.95
N PRO A 562 31.39 17.04 38.10
CA PRO A 562 31.55 15.83 37.31
C PRO A 562 31.06 16.05 35.87
N LEU A 563 31.78 15.51 34.90
CA LEU A 563 31.37 15.46 33.49
C LEU A 563 31.70 14.09 32.90
N SER A 564 30.94 13.66 31.89
CA SER A 564 31.26 12.42 31.18
C SER A 564 30.96 12.49 29.68
N PHE A 565 31.76 11.75 28.92
CA PHE A 565 31.61 11.58 27.47
C PHE A 565 31.61 10.09 27.10
N MET A 566 31.05 9.80 25.94
CA MET A 566 31.14 8.50 25.27
C MET A 566 32.15 8.62 24.13
N LEU A 567 33.17 7.76 24.13
CA LEU A 567 34.24 7.76 23.16
C LEU A 567 34.25 6.43 22.40
N LYS A 568 33.99 6.49 21.09
CA LYS A 568 34.05 5.35 20.17
C LYS A 568 35.39 5.37 19.45
N VAL A 569 36.10 4.25 19.46
CA VAL A 569 37.39 4.07 18.78
C VAL A 569 37.37 2.78 17.97
N GLY A 570 38.04 2.78 16.80
CA GLY A 570 38.15 1.60 15.96
C GLY A 570 38.95 0.47 16.63
N HIS A 571 38.66 -0.78 16.28
CA HIS A 571 39.52 -1.90 16.68
C HIS A 571 40.87 -1.83 15.96
N ASP A 572 41.93 -2.16 16.69
CA ASP A 572 43.30 -2.17 16.17
C ASP A 572 43.81 -3.61 15.89
N THR A 573 42.92 -4.51 15.45
CA THR A 573 43.30 -5.87 15.04
C THR A 573 43.44 -5.95 13.52
N ASP A 574 44.45 -6.66 13.03
CA ASP A 574 44.71 -6.80 11.60
C ASP A 574 43.52 -7.46 10.86
N LEU A 575 42.85 -8.44 11.47
CA LEU A 575 41.64 -9.09 10.94
C LEU A 575 40.47 -8.12 10.78
N PHE A 576 40.26 -7.21 11.74
CA PHE A 576 39.21 -6.21 11.65
C PHE A 576 39.55 -5.12 10.62
N ARG A 577 40.83 -4.76 10.50
CA ARG A 577 41.34 -3.87 9.45
C ARG A 577 41.11 -4.47 8.06
N GLU A 578 41.41 -5.75 7.85
CA GLU A 578 41.17 -6.46 6.58
C GLU A 578 39.67 -6.59 6.25
N MET A 579 38.83 -6.91 7.24
CA MET A 579 37.36 -7.04 7.06
C MET A 579 36.69 -5.69 6.76
N MET A 580 37.20 -4.60 7.36
CA MET A 580 36.73 -3.23 7.14
C MET A 580 37.48 -2.50 6.03
N GLU A 581 38.53 -3.08 5.44
CA GLU A 581 39.28 -2.49 4.35
C GLU A 581 38.36 -2.33 3.14
N GLY A 582 38.10 -1.08 2.78
CA GLY A 582 37.12 -0.69 1.78
C GLY A 582 35.75 -0.30 2.34
N HIS A 583 35.35 -0.77 3.53
CA HIS A 583 34.11 -0.44 4.24
C HIS A 583 34.34 0.76 5.16
N ASN A 584 34.29 1.97 4.61
CA ASN A 584 34.52 3.22 5.36
C ASN A 584 33.35 3.58 6.32
N ILE A 585 32.87 2.61 7.10
CA ILE A 585 31.77 2.71 8.06
C ILE A 585 32.12 3.72 9.16
N PHE A 586 33.35 3.66 9.70
CA PHE A 586 33.80 4.59 10.73
C PHE A 586 33.92 6.03 10.21
N GLY A 587 34.39 6.20 8.97
CA GLY A 587 34.44 7.51 8.32
C GLY A 587 33.06 8.05 7.97
N ALA A 588 32.13 7.18 7.54
CA ALA A 588 30.72 7.54 7.34
C ALA A 588 30.11 8.04 8.66
N GLU A 589 30.23 7.27 9.75
CA GLU A 589 29.70 7.65 11.07
C GLU A 589 30.32 8.97 11.58
N THR A 590 31.62 9.14 11.40
CA THR A 590 32.32 10.39 11.74
C THR A 590 31.76 11.58 10.96
N GLY A 591 31.59 11.43 9.64
CA GLY A 591 31.02 12.47 8.78
C GLY A 591 29.55 12.76 9.11
N MET A 592 28.78 11.75 9.51
CA MET A 592 27.41 11.92 9.99
C MET A 592 27.36 12.85 11.21
N TYR A 593 28.14 12.55 12.24
CA TYR A 593 28.14 13.34 13.48
C TYR A 593 28.75 14.74 13.33
N ARG A 594 29.73 14.93 12.45
CA ARG A 594 30.46 16.20 12.30
C ARG A 594 29.84 17.14 11.27
N GLU A 595 29.22 16.59 10.23
CA GLU A 595 28.79 17.37 9.07
C GLU A 595 27.30 17.19 8.80
N VAL A 596 26.84 15.96 8.57
CA VAL A 596 25.49 15.72 8.05
C VAL A 596 24.42 16.01 9.10
N VAL A 597 24.51 15.44 10.31
CA VAL A 597 23.51 15.66 11.37
C VAL A 597 23.40 17.14 11.74
N PRO A 598 24.50 17.87 12.02
CA PRO A 598 24.43 19.31 12.26
C PRO A 598 23.81 20.09 11.09
N GLU A 599 24.07 19.67 9.85
CA GLU A 599 23.46 20.26 8.66
C GLU A 599 21.94 20.03 8.61
N LEU A 600 21.46 18.81 8.89
CA LEU A 600 20.03 18.51 8.92
C LEU A 600 19.31 19.29 10.04
N GLU A 601 19.92 19.39 11.22
CA GLU A 601 19.40 20.20 12.33
C GLU A 601 19.37 21.69 11.96
N LYS A 602 20.39 22.18 11.24
CA LYS A 602 20.44 23.56 10.75
C LYS A 602 19.32 23.86 9.75
N ILE A 603 18.98 22.93 8.86
CA ILE A 603 17.84 23.08 7.92
C ILE A 603 16.54 23.36 8.67
N TYR A 604 16.30 22.68 9.80
CA TYR A 604 15.16 22.96 10.67
C TYR A 604 15.28 24.29 11.40
N SER A 605 16.46 24.59 11.96
CA SER A 605 16.70 25.86 12.64
C SER A 605 16.48 27.06 11.73
N ASP A 606 16.92 26.98 10.47
CA ASP A 606 16.71 28.01 9.43
C ASP A 606 15.22 28.14 9.06
N ALA A 607 14.43 27.09 9.23
CA ALA A 607 12.97 27.09 9.10
C ALA A 607 12.23 27.53 10.38
N GLY A 608 12.96 27.87 11.46
CA GLY A 608 12.40 28.37 12.72
C GLY A 608 11.96 27.28 13.70
N VAL A 609 12.37 26.03 13.50
CA VAL A 609 12.07 24.90 14.40
C VAL A 609 13.37 24.32 14.93
N ASN A 610 13.48 24.13 16.25
CA ASN A 610 14.65 23.48 16.83
C ASN A 610 14.42 21.97 16.86
N VAL A 611 15.13 21.22 16.02
CA VAL A 611 15.11 19.75 15.99
C VAL A 611 16.51 19.26 16.35
N LYS A 612 16.56 18.22 17.20
CA LYS A 612 17.76 17.44 17.50
C LYS A 612 17.55 15.99 17.11
N PHE A 613 18.55 15.40 16.47
CA PHE A 613 18.50 14.01 16.00
C PHE A 613 19.32 13.05 16.85
N GLY A 614 20.35 13.54 17.54
CA GLY A 614 21.24 12.68 18.30
C GLY A 614 22.16 13.45 19.24
N ALA A 615 23.16 12.72 19.75
CA ALA A 615 24.20 13.28 20.60
C ALA A 615 25.05 14.32 19.84
N LYS A 616 25.41 15.42 20.53
CA LYS A 616 26.47 16.32 20.07
C LYS A 616 27.81 15.60 20.02
N SER A 617 28.55 15.84 18.94
CA SER A 617 29.92 15.39 18.79
C SER A 617 30.93 16.49 19.12
N TYR A 618 32.12 16.09 19.58
CA TYR A 618 33.21 16.97 19.95
C TYR A 618 34.52 16.50 19.32
N THR A 619 35.48 17.42 19.24
CA THR A 619 36.81 17.15 18.70
C THR A 619 37.86 17.08 19.80
N LEU A 620 38.75 16.11 19.64
CA LEU A 620 40.00 15.91 20.37
C LEU A 620 41.17 16.37 19.49
N ALA A 621 42.21 16.93 20.12
CA ALA A 621 43.43 17.33 19.45
C ALA A 621 44.34 16.11 19.18
N THR A 622 43.90 15.23 18.28
CA THR A 622 44.61 14.00 17.89
C THR A 622 44.35 13.66 16.42
N ASP A 623 45.34 13.02 15.79
CA ASP A 623 45.25 12.50 14.42
C ASP A 623 44.65 11.07 14.39
N GLN A 624 44.39 10.47 15.55
CA GLN A 624 43.77 9.15 15.67
C GLN A 624 42.29 9.18 15.23
N SER A 625 41.77 8.05 14.78
CA SER A 625 40.35 7.91 14.42
C SER A 625 39.49 7.73 15.68
N TYR A 626 38.57 8.65 15.92
CA TYR A 626 37.66 8.63 17.08
C TYR A 626 36.33 9.33 16.78
N ILE A 627 35.32 8.98 17.57
CA ILE A 627 34.06 9.74 17.68
C ILE A 627 33.84 10.01 19.16
N LEU A 628 33.86 11.28 19.56
CA LEU A 628 33.60 11.73 20.92
C LEU A 628 32.20 12.34 20.99
N LEU A 629 31.32 11.76 21.79
CA LEU A 629 29.92 12.13 21.92
C LEU A 629 29.62 12.55 23.37
N GLU A 630 28.66 13.44 23.55
CA GLU A 630 28.08 13.66 24.87
C GLU A 630 27.44 12.40 25.43
N ASN A 631 27.53 12.20 26.75
CA ASN A 631 26.86 11.10 27.40
C ASN A 631 25.37 11.39 27.61
N LEU A 632 24.52 10.85 26.73
CA LEU A 632 23.07 11.04 26.77
C LEU A 632 22.42 10.46 28.05
N LYS A 633 23.04 9.46 28.72
CA LYS A 633 22.51 8.90 29.97
C LYS A 633 22.46 9.94 31.09
N GLU A 634 23.43 10.86 31.14
CA GLU A 634 23.44 11.98 32.11
C GLU A 634 22.33 13.01 31.82
N LYS A 635 21.73 12.95 30.63
CA LYS A 635 20.59 13.79 30.21
C LYS A 635 19.24 13.07 30.35
N GLY A 636 19.20 11.94 31.05
CA GLY A 636 17.97 11.16 31.27
C GLY A 636 17.54 10.32 30.07
N PHE A 637 18.40 10.14 29.06
CA PHE A 637 18.10 9.24 27.95
C PHE A 637 18.44 7.79 28.30
N ARG A 638 17.58 6.88 27.87
CA ARG A 638 17.74 5.43 28.03
C ARG A 638 17.25 4.68 26.79
N ASN A 639 17.85 3.52 26.53
CA ASN A 639 17.34 2.59 25.52
C ASN A 639 16.11 1.86 26.05
N ALA A 640 15.20 1.47 25.15
CA ALA A 640 14.13 0.53 25.48
C ALA A 640 14.66 -0.91 25.53
N ASN A 641 13.94 -1.80 26.20
CA ASN A 641 14.28 -3.22 26.20
C ASN A 641 14.00 -3.83 24.82
N ARG A 642 15.06 -4.23 24.10
CA ARG A 642 14.95 -4.81 22.77
C ARG A 642 14.13 -6.10 22.70
N LEU A 643 14.13 -6.87 23.79
CA LEU A 643 13.43 -8.16 23.84
C LEU A 643 11.91 -7.98 23.93
N ASP A 644 11.44 -6.88 24.52
CA ASP A 644 10.02 -6.57 24.64
C ASP A 644 9.49 -5.87 23.39
N GLY A 645 10.36 -5.16 22.66
CA GLY A 645 9.97 -4.30 21.54
C GLY A 645 9.28 -3.01 22.00
N LEU A 646 9.11 -2.10 21.06
CA LEU A 646 8.49 -0.80 21.30
C LEU A 646 6.98 -0.89 21.26
N ASP A 647 6.34 -0.28 22.27
CA ASP A 647 4.89 -0.04 22.27
C ASP A 647 4.48 0.99 21.20
N MET A 648 3.19 1.24 21.08
CA MET A 648 2.63 2.14 20.07
C MET A 648 3.12 3.60 20.22
N GLU A 649 3.31 4.09 21.45
CA GLU A 649 3.72 5.46 21.71
C GLU A 649 5.18 5.66 21.30
N HIS A 650 6.07 4.77 21.76
CA HIS A 650 7.48 4.79 21.39
C HIS A 650 7.68 4.60 19.89
N THR A 651 6.92 3.69 19.27
CA THR A 651 6.98 3.46 17.82
C THR A 651 6.61 4.72 17.04
N LYS A 652 5.56 5.45 17.46
CA LYS A 652 5.17 6.72 16.85
C LYS A 652 6.24 7.81 17.02
N CYS A 653 6.83 7.94 18.21
CA CYS A 653 7.91 8.91 18.43
C CYS A 653 9.12 8.67 17.50
N VAL A 654 9.48 7.40 17.28
CA VAL A 654 10.54 7.04 16.33
C VAL A 654 10.16 7.40 14.91
N LEU A 655 8.95 7.02 14.46
CA LEU A 655 8.50 7.32 13.09
C LEU A 655 8.37 8.82 12.83
N GLU A 656 7.96 9.61 13.82
CA GLU A 656 7.96 11.07 13.72
C GLU A 656 9.39 11.63 13.60
N LYS A 657 10.33 11.18 14.43
CA LYS A 657 11.74 11.60 14.35
C LYS A 657 12.40 11.16 13.03
N MET A 658 12.08 9.97 12.56
CA MET A 658 12.55 9.42 11.28
C MET A 658 11.98 10.22 10.11
N ALA A 659 10.70 10.58 10.14
CA ALA A 659 10.09 11.46 9.14
C ALA A 659 10.75 12.84 9.10
N GLN A 660 11.14 13.40 10.26
CA GLN A 660 11.90 14.64 10.32
C GLN A 660 13.28 14.51 9.66
N TRP A 661 14.00 13.44 10.00
CA TRP A 661 15.31 13.13 9.42
C TRP A 661 15.22 12.99 7.89
N HIS A 662 14.28 12.17 7.43
CA HIS A 662 14.05 11.86 6.02
C HIS A 662 13.70 13.13 5.24
N ALA A 663 12.82 13.99 5.77
CA ALA A 663 12.46 15.26 5.14
C ALA A 663 13.67 16.21 4.99
N ALA A 664 14.45 16.42 6.07
CA ALA A 664 15.63 17.28 6.00
C ALA A 664 16.68 16.73 5.03
N SER A 665 16.89 15.41 5.00
CA SER A 665 17.85 14.78 4.09
C SER A 665 17.46 14.93 2.62
N ALA A 666 16.18 14.79 2.28
CA ALA A 666 15.66 15.00 0.92
C ALA A 666 15.82 16.46 0.50
N VAL A 667 15.51 17.41 1.38
CA VAL A 667 15.69 18.86 1.13
C VAL A 667 17.17 19.20 0.94
N ARG A 668 18.06 18.62 1.74
CA ARG A 668 19.51 18.76 1.57
C ARG A 668 19.93 18.28 0.18
N ALA A 669 19.53 17.07 -0.22
CA ALA A 669 19.88 16.50 -1.52
C ALA A 669 19.36 17.37 -2.68
N ALA A 670 18.11 17.85 -2.59
CA ALA A 670 17.54 18.73 -3.61
C ALA A 670 18.24 20.11 -3.68
N SER A 671 18.79 20.59 -2.57
CA SER A 671 19.41 21.93 -2.50
C SER A 671 20.91 21.92 -2.82
N LYS A 672 21.62 20.84 -2.47
CA LYS A 672 23.09 20.74 -2.61
C LYS A 672 23.56 19.68 -3.61
N GLY A 673 22.62 18.96 -4.24
CA GLY A 673 22.92 17.81 -5.06
C GLY A 673 23.09 16.53 -4.24
N MET A 674 23.39 15.44 -4.96
CA MET A 674 23.51 14.11 -4.38
C MET A 674 24.55 14.04 -3.26
N TYR A 675 24.32 13.10 -2.34
CA TYR A 675 25.33 12.75 -1.37
C TYR A 675 26.53 12.08 -2.06
N SER A 676 27.70 12.15 -1.43
CA SER A 676 28.90 11.45 -1.91
C SER A 676 28.68 9.93 -1.94
N ASP A 677 29.52 9.21 -2.67
CA ASP A 677 29.47 7.74 -2.79
C ASP A 677 29.51 7.04 -1.43
N LEU A 678 30.15 7.68 -0.43
CA LEU A 678 30.16 7.23 0.96
C LEU A 678 28.75 7.00 1.54
N TYR A 679 27.78 7.81 1.11
CA TYR A 679 26.41 7.77 1.59
C TYR A 679 25.41 7.35 0.51
N SER A 680 25.70 7.54 -0.78
CA SER A 680 24.77 7.12 -1.85
C SER A 680 24.86 5.62 -2.14
N GLU A 681 26.05 5.03 -2.10
CA GLU A 681 26.23 3.57 -2.13
C GLU A 681 26.17 2.98 -0.71
N GLY A 682 26.81 3.66 0.25
CA GLY A 682 26.80 3.26 1.66
C GLY A 682 27.44 1.88 1.89
N TYR A 683 26.81 1.07 2.73
CA TYR A 683 27.26 -0.29 3.03
C TYR A 683 27.00 -1.29 1.88
N ILE A 684 26.00 -1.03 1.03
CA ILE A 684 25.63 -1.89 -0.12
C ILE A 684 26.30 -1.35 -1.38
N ARG A 685 27.60 -1.64 -1.54
CA ARG A 685 28.41 -1.22 -2.69
C ARG A 685 29.09 -2.42 -3.32
N PRO A 686 29.48 -2.41 -4.60
CA PRO A 686 29.98 -3.61 -5.29
C PRO A 686 31.05 -4.41 -4.52
N LYS A 687 31.96 -3.72 -3.82
CA LYS A 687 33.01 -4.35 -2.99
C LYS A 687 32.52 -5.10 -1.74
N SER A 688 31.30 -4.84 -1.26
CA SER A 688 30.72 -5.52 -0.10
C SER A 688 29.87 -6.74 -0.47
N PHE A 689 29.68 -7.01 -1.77
CA PHE A 689 28.82 -8.09 -2.25
C PHE A 689 29.23 -9.46 -1.72
N ASP A 690 30.49 -9.85 -1.90
CA ASP A 690 30.98 -11.17 -1.48
C ASP A 690 30.89 -11.36 0.04
N LEU A 691 31.14 -10.29 0.82
CA LEU A 691 30.99 -10.30 2.27
C LEU A 691 29.54 -10.56 2.69
N ILE A 692 28.60 -9.79 2.14
CA ILE A 692 27.17 -9.91 2.47
C ILE A 692 26.63 -11.26 2.00
N LYS A 693 27.01 -11.70 0.81
CA LYS A 693 26.65 -13.02 0.29
C LYS A 693 27.16 -14.13 1.20
N GLY A 694 28.43 -14.08 1.61
CA GLY A 694 29.03 -15.05 2.53
C GLY A 694 28.34 -15.09 3.89
N MET A 695 27.90 -13.95 4.43
CA MET A 695 27.12 -13.91 5.67
C MET A 695 25.84 -14.73 5.58
N TYR A 696 25.08 -14.59 4.49
CA TYR A 696 23.87 -15.38 4.26
C TYR A 696 24.21 -16.87 4.04
N GLU A 697 25.16 -17.18 3.15
CA GLU A 697 25.56 -18.58 2.87
C GLU A 697 25.99 -19.32 4.14
N SER A 698 26.72 -18.67 5.04
CA SER A 698 27.18 -19.25 6.31
C SER A 698 26.03 -19.58 7.29
N SER A 699 24.85 -18.99 7.10
CA SER A 699 23.68 -19.15 7.98
C SER A 699 22.55 -19.94 7.34
N GLU A 700 22.57 -20.11 6.01
CA GLU A 700 21.51 -20.74 5.21
C GLU A 700 21.08 -22.09 5.77
N LYS A 701 22.02 -23.02 5.92
CA LYS A 701 21.71 -24.39 6.37
C LYS A 701 20.99 -24.41 7.71
N ILE A 702 21.50 -23.67 8.70
CA ILE A 702 20.97 -23.67 10.07
C ILE A 702 19.62 -22.97 10.11
N PHE A 703 19.51 -21.82 9.44
CA PHE A 703 18.25 -21.10 9.34
C PHE A 703 17.16 -22.01 8.74
N LEU A 704 17.43 -22.61 7.57
CA LEU A 704 16.47 -23.46 6.88
C LEU A 704 16.11 -24.73 7.67
N GLU A 705 17.05 -25.31 8.43
CA GLU A 705 16.72 -26.41 9.35
C GLU A 705 15.73 -25.97 10.44
N CYS A 706 15.93 -24.79 11.04
CA CYS A 706 14.98 -24.24 12.01
C CYS A 706 13.63 -23.89 11.38
N VAL A 707 13.61 -23.31 10.17
CA VAL A 707 12.35 -22.98 9.48
C VAL A 707 11.48 -24.21 9.24
N LYS A 708 12.06 -25.40 9.00
CA LYS A 708 11.26 -26.64 8.89
C LYS A 708 10.48 -26.97 10.16
N GLU A 709 11.03 -26.62 11.32
CA GLU A 709 10.39 -26.89 12.61
C GLU A 709 9.29 -25.88 12.95
N TYR A 710 9.21 -24.75 12.25
CA TYR A 710 8.20 -23.71 12.48
C TYR A 710 6.80 -24.18 12.07
N SER A 711 5.77 -23.60 12.68
CA SER A 711 4.38 -23.90 12.35
C SER A 711 4.06 -23.53 10.89
N ASN A 712 3.28 -24.40 10.25
CA ASN A 712 2.88 -24.27 8.85
C ASN A 712 4.05 -24.15 7.86
N SER A 713 5.23 -24.70 8.16
CA SER A 713 6.41 -24.58 7.30
C SER A 713 6.15 -25.04 5.85
N ASP A 714 5.34 -26.08 5.64
CA ASP A 714 4.91 -26.55 4.32
C ASP A 714 4.29 -25.46 3.42
N LEU A 715 3.71 -24.40 4.02
CA LEU A 715 3.11 -23.28 3.30
C LEU A 715 4.15 -22.39 2.61
N TYR A 716 5.29 -22.13 3.26
CA TYR A 716 6.24 -21.10 2.84
C TYR A 716 7.67 -21.60 2.65
N TYR A 717 8.01 -22.80 3.10
CA TYR A 717 9.40 -23.30 3.14
C TYR A 717 10.09 -23.22 1.77
N GLY A 718 9.44 -23.70 0.70
CA GLY A 718 10.01 -23.64 -0.65
C GLY A 718 10.35 -22.22 -1.10
N LYS A 719 9.44 -21.27 -0.83
CA LYS A 719 9.65 -19.84 -1.15
C LYS A 719 10.74 -19.21 -0.30
N VAL A 720 10.85 -19.59 0.97
CA VAL A 720 11.93 -19.13 1.85
C VAL A 720 13.28 -19.63 1.35
N VAL A 721 13.39 -20.89 0.90
CA VAL A 721 14.63 -21.41 0.29
C VAL A 721 15.03 -20.59 -0.93
N GLU A 722 14.11 -20.40 -1.88
CA GLU A 722 14.37 -19.61 -3.11
C GLU A 722 14.80 -18.17 -2.78
N MET A 723 14.10 -17.53 -1.84
CA MET A 723 14.38 -16.15 -1.44
C MET A 723 15.73 -16.03 -0.72
N TYR A 724 16.06 -16.96 0.18
CA TYR A 724 17.31 -16.92 0.93
C TYR A 724 18.53 -17.04 0.02
N GLN A 725 18.45 -17.84 -1.05
CA GLN A 725 19.53 -17.96 -2.04
C GLN A 725 19.73 -16.70 -2.88
N LYS A 726 18.68 -15.88 -3.04
CA LYS A 726 18.70 -14.66 -3.85
C LYS A 726 18.88 -13.40 -3.03
N VAL A 727 18.80 -13.47 -1.69
CA VAL A 727 18.68 -12.28 -0.82
C VAL A 727 19.77 -11.24 -1.07
N ALA A 728 21.04 -11.65 -1.11
CA ALA A 728 22.15 -10.74 -1.38
C ALA A 728 22.06 -10.13 -2.79
N VAL A 729 21.71 -10.92 -3.81
CA VAL A 729 21.55 -10.43 -5.18
C VAL A 729 20.43 -9.39 -5.27
N GLU A 730 19.28 -9.66 -4.67
CA GLU A 730 18.12 -8.77 -4.71
C GLU A 730 18.34 -7.49 -3.90
N MET A 731 19.03 -7.56 -2.75
CA MET A 731 19.44 -6.37 -1.99
C MET A 731 20.33 -5.44 -2.81
N PHE A 732 21.23 -6.00 -3.63
CA PHE A 732 22.11 -5.22 -4.50
C PHE A 732 21.41 -4.70 -5.76
N LYS A 733 20.43 -5.44 -6.29
CA LYS A 733 19.61 -4.96 -7.40
C LYS A 733 18.77 -3.74 -7.00
N THR A 734 18.07 -3.80 -5.87
CA THR A 734 17.33 -2.63 -5.35
C THR A 734 18.26 -1.49 -4.99
N ALA A 735 19.52 -1.80 -4.68
CA ALA A 735 20.54 -0.79 -4.43
C ALA A 735 21.01 -0.06 -5.70
N ASP A 736 21.11 -0.74 -6.83
CA ASP A 736 21.65 -0.21 -8.09
C ASP A 736 20.59 0.54 -8.91
N THR A 737 19.30 0.34 -8.61
CA THR A 737 18.19 1.07 -9.24
C THR A 737 18.11 2.52 -8.76
N LYS A 738 19.04 3.36 -9.22
CA LYS A 738 18.99 4.83 -9.08
C LYS A 738 17.96 5.36 -10.07
N HIS A 739 16.69 5.41 -9.68
CA HIS A 739 15.69 6.10 -10.48
C HIS A 739 15.70 7.58 -10.12
N ASP A 740 16.21 8.42 -11.03
CA ASP A 740 16.24 9.88 -10.88
C ASP A 740 14.84 10.50 -10.61
N SER A 741 13.76 9.74 -10.81
CA SER A 741 12.37 10.14 -10.58
C SER A 741 11.77 9.71 -9.22
N GLU A 742 12.43 8.85 -8.44
CA GLU A 742 11.86 8.31 -7.20
C GLU A 742 12.28 9.12 -5.96
N PHE A 743 11.35 9.30 -5.01
CA PHE A 743 11.61 10.03 -3.78
C PHE A 743 12.61 9.27 -2.90
N SER A 744 13.81 9.84 -2.74
CA SER A 744 14.91 9.26 -1.97
C SER A 744 15.31 10.14 -0.78
N VAL A 745 15.78 9.50 0.27
CA VAL A 745 16.14 10.07 1.57
C VAL A 745 17.46 9.47 2.04
N LEU A 746 18.18 10.15 2.92
CA LEU A 746 19.30 9.53 3.61
C LEU A 746 18.74 8.68 4.75
N ASN A 747 18.62 7.38 4.52
CA ASN A 747 18.24 6.42 5.56
C ASN A 747 19.32 6.40 6.66
N HIS A 748 18.89 6.14 7.90
CA HIS A 748 19.77 5.72 8.98
C HIS A 748 20.47 4.40 8.64
N GLY A 749 19.74 3.46 8.01
CA GLY A 749 20.23 2.17 7.54
C GLY A 749 20.31 1.10 8.62
N ASP A 750 20.49 1.49 9.88
CA ASP A 750 20.49 0.60 11.06
C ASP A 750 19.56 1.09 12.19
N ALA A 751 18.32 1.49 11.86
CA ALA A 751 17.39 2.07 12.83
C ALA A 751 16.64 1.00 13.64
N TRP A 752 17.35 0.17 14.41
CA TRP A 752 16.75 -0.77 15.38
C TRP A 752 16.71 -0.16 16.79
N VAL A 753 15.92 -0.76 17.69
CA VAL A 753 15.66 -0.28 19.05
C VAL A 753 16.91 0.05 19.88
N ASN A 754 18.03 -0.65 19.68
CA ASN A 754 19.28 -0.37 20.41
C ASN A 754 19.96 0.93 19.95
N ASN A 755 19.70 1.37 18.71
CA ASN A 755 20.21 2.60 18.14
C ASN A 755 19.27 3.79 18.39
N ILE A 756 18.30 3.62 19.30
CA ILE A 756 17.28 4.61 19.63
C ILE A 756 17.26 4.80 21.16
N MET A 757 17.39 6.05 21.59
CA MET A 757 17.31 6.43 22.99
C MET A 757 16.12 7.37 23.23
N PHE A 758 15.41 7.16 24.34
CA PHE A 758 14.26 7.95 24.75
C PHE A 758 14.57 8.69 26.05
N CYS A 759 14.15 9.94 26.13
CA CYS A 759 14.09 10.69 27.38
C CYS A 759 12.64 10.72 27.86
N HIS A 760 12.40 10.40 29.12
CA HIS A 760 11.06 10.39 29.72
C HIS A 760 10.97 11.46 30.80
N ASP A 761 9.77 12.01 30.95
CA ASP A 761 9.41 12.79 32.12
C ASP A 761 9.28 11.84 33.32
N GLU A 762 10.06 12.08 34.38
CA GLU A 762 10.15 11.17 35.54
C GLU A 762 8.83 11.08 36.32
N GLU A 763 7.99 12.11 36.30
CA GLU A 763 6.73 12.14 37.05
C GLU A 763 5.58 11.49 36.27
N THR A 764 5.46 11.79 34.98
CA THR A 764 4.34 11.36 34.14
C THR A 764 4.65 10.12 33.30
N GLY A 765 5.92 9.77 33.13
CA GLY A 765 6.38 8.69 32.25
C GLY A 765 6.29 9.01 30.76
N LYS A 766 5.86 10.22 30.38
CA LYS A 766 5.70 10.62 28.97
C LYS A 766 7.04 10.75 28.26
N ILE A 767 7.08 10.40 26.98
CA ILE A 767 8.29 10.57 26.16
C ILE A 767 8.48 12.07 25.87
N LEU A 768 9.60 12.62 26.31
CA LEU A 768 10.00 14.01 26.08
C LEU A 768 10.80 14.17 24.79
N GLU A 769 11.73 13.25 24.51
CA GLU A 769 12.51 13.27 23.28
C GLU A 769 12.95 11.87 22.84
N THR A 770 13.24 11.74 21.54
CA THR A 770 13.75 10.51 20.89
C THR A 770 14.96 10.83 20.05
N TYR A 771 16.11 10.21 20.34
CA TYR A 771 17.37 10.40 19.64
C TYR A 771 17.84 9.11 18.96
N PHE A 772 18.39 9.27 17.76
CA PHE A 772 19.12 8.23 17.05
C PHE A 772 20.60 8.28 17.43
N VAL A 773 21.22 7.11 17.52
CA VAL A 773 22.65 6.93 17.72
C VAL A 773 23.16 5.88 16.74
N ASP A 774 24.48 5.83 16.54
CA ASP A 774 25.14 4.82 15.71
C ASP A 774 24.79 4.91 14.20
N TYR A 775 25.26 6.00 13.57
CA TYR A 775 25.04 6.30 12.14
C TYR A 775 26.05 5.59 11.22
N GLN A 776 26.20 4.27 11.36
CA GLN A 776 27.27 3.50 10.72
C GLN A 776 27.03 3.16 9.24
N ILE A 777 25.78 2.88 8.87
CA ILE A 777 25.44 2.42 7.51
C ILE A 777 24.39 3.30 6.82
N PRO A 778 24.48 4.64 6.91
CA PRO A 778 23.53 5.52 6.26
C PRO A 778 23.56 5.33 4.75
N ARG A 779 22.40 5.44 4.13
CA ARG A 779 22.27 5.23 2.68
C ARG A 779 21.20 6.11 2.05
N TYR A 780 21.58 6.88 1.03
CA TYR A 780 20.66 7.68 0.24
C TYR A 780 19.90 6.79 -0.74
N ALA A 781 18.68 6.40 -0.36
CA ALA A 781 17.84 5.45 -1.07
C ALA A 781 16.36 5.68 -0.73
N SER A 782 15.48 4.77 -1.16
CA SER A 782 14.07 4.77 -0.80
C SER A 782 13.86 4.78 0.73
N PRO A 783 12.88 5.54 1.26
CA PRO A 783 12.53 5.52 2.68
C PRO A 783 11.97 4.16 3.13
N ALA A 784 11.56 3.30 2.20
CA ALA A 784 11.06 1.96 2.50
C ALA A 784 12.09 1.10 3.25
N GLN A 785 13.39 1.32 3.02
CA GLN A 785 14.46 0.59 3.69
C GLN A 785 14.36 0.74 5.21
N ASP A 786 14.39 1.96 5.74
CA ASP A 786 14.30 2.19 7.18
C ASP A 786 12.92 1.81 7.76
N LEU A 787 11.84 1.95 7.00
CA LEU A 787 10.49 1.55 7.45
C LEU A 787 10.40 0.03 7.64
N TRP A 788 10.85 -0.76 6.66
CA TRP A 788 10.94 -2.22 6.79
C TRP A 788 11.84 -2.61 7.96
N TYR A 789 13.00 -1.97 8.03
CA TYR A 789 14.02 -2.24 9.04
C TYR A 789 13.48 -2.02 10.45
N PHE A 790 12.97 -0.82 10.73
CA PHE A 790 12.56 -0.43 12.07
C PHE A 790 11.29 -1.18 12.52
N ILE A 791 10.22 -1.16 11.71
CA ILE A 791 8.93 -1.70 12.15
C ILE A 791 9.03 -3.20 12.43
N LEU A 792 9.66 -3.97 11.53
CA LEU A 792 9.75 -5.43 11.67
C LEU A 792 10.76 -5.86 12.74
N SER A 793 11.86 -5.13 12.92
CA SER A 793 12.84 -5.47 13.97
C SER A 793 12.40 -5.05 15.37
N SER A 794 11.75 -3.89 15.51
CA SER A 794 11.75 -3.15 16.79
C SER A 794 10.37 -2.91 17.41
N ALA A 795 9.28 -2.90 16.64
CA ALA A 795 7.94 -2.80 17.24
C ALA A 795 7.53 -4.10 17.95
N GLN A 796 6.64 -3.99 18.95
CA GLN A 796 6.03 -5.14 19.63
C GLN A 796 5.37 -6.12 18.65
N TYR A 797 5.31 -7.40 19.03
CA TYR A 797 4.71 -8.48 18.24
C TYR A 797 3.27 -8.15 17.81
N GLU A 798 2.46 -7.68 18.76
CA GLU A 798 1.03 -7.39 18.59
C GLU A 798 0.79 -6.19 17.65
N ILE A 799 1.80 -5.34 17.47
CA ILE A 799 1.70 -4.08 16.71
C ILE A 799 2.24 -4.24 15.29
N LYS A 800 3.43 -4.85 15.14
CA LYS A 800 4.23 -4.72 13.92
C LYS A 800 3.52 -5.15 12.63
N LEU A 801 2.66 -6.16 12.69
CA LEU A 801 1.89 -6.62 11.51
C LEU A 801 0.49 -5.98 11.47
N GLN A 802 -0.25 -6.02 12.59
CA GLN A 802 -1.63 -5.55 12.64
C GLN A 802 -1.76 -4.04 12.38
N GLN A 803 -0.75 -3.27 12.76
CA GLN A 803 -0.72 -1.82 12.63
C GLN A 803 0.27 -1.37 11.56
N PHE A 804 0.83 -2.27 10.75
CA PHE A 804 1.88 -1.94 9.77
C PHE A 804 1.46 -0.77 8.86
N ASP A 805 0.30 -0.90 8.19
CA ASP A 805 -0.16 0.12 7.25
C ASP A 805 -0.50 1.44 7.96
N PHE A 806 -0.99 1.39 9.21
CA PHE A 806 -1.21 2.58 10.04
C PHE A 806 0.12 3.28 10.40
N LEU A 807 1.15 2.53 10.77
CA LEU A 807 2.46 3.07 11.10
C LEU A 807 3.12 3.72 9.87
N VAL A 808 2.97 3.12 8.69
CA VAL A 808 3.41 3.71 7.41
C VAL A 808 2.65 5.01 7.12
N ALA A 809 1.33 5.03 7.30
CA ALA A 809 0.51 6.23 7.13
C ALA A 809 0.87 7.34 8.13
N PHE A 810 1.13 6.97 9.40
CA PHE A 810 1.59 7.89 10.43
C PHE A 810 2.93 8.52 10.06
N TYR A 811 3.90 7.71 9.66
CA TYR A 811 5.18 8.19 9.15
C TYR A 811 5.01 9.14 7.96
N HIS A 812 4.19 8.75 6.96
CA HIS A 812 3.94 9.56 5.76
C HIS A 812 3.34 10.92 6.09
N GLN A 813 2.36 10.98 7.00
CA GLN A 813 1.74 12.22 7.45
C GLN A 813 2.79 13.18 8.03
N HIS A 814 3.70 12.67 8.86
CA HIS A 814 4.77 13.47 9.43
C HIS A 814 5.83 13.83 8.38
N LEU A 815 6.12 12.94 7.42
CA LEU A 815 7.04 13.22 6.32
C LEU A 815 6.51 14.36 5.46
N GLU A 816 5.26 14.31 5.02
CA GLU A 816 4.59 15.35 4.24
C GLU A 816 4.58 16.69 5.01
N LYS A 817 4.22 16.68 6.29
CA LYS A 817 4.24 17.86 7.16
C LYS A 817 5.63 18.52 7.17
N ASN A 818 6.68 17.71 7.34
CA ASN A 818 8.05 18.20 7.41
C ASN A 818 8.59 18.66 6.05
N LEU A 819 8.34 17.94 4.96
CA LEU A 819 8.72 18.35 3.61
C LEU A 819 8.08 19.69 3.23
N LYS A 820 6.81 19.91 3.60
CA LYS A 820 6.12 21.20 3.42
C LYS A 820 6.75 22.31 4.26
N LEU A 821 7.00 22.06 5.55
CA LEU A 821 7.65 23.01 6.45
C LEU A 821 9.01 23.46 5.90
N LEU A 822 9.81 22.50 5.43
CA LEU A 822 11.15 22.73 4.89
C LEU A 822 11.16 23.19 3.42
N LYS A 823 9.98 23.35 2.81
CA LYS A 823 9.79 23.81 1.41
C LYS A 823 10.55 22.94 0.40
N TYR A 824 10.39 21.63 0.51
CA TYR A 824 10.95 20.68 -0.44
C TYR A 824 10.53 21.06 -1.89
N PRO A 825 11.48 21.18 -2.83
CA PRO A 825 11.18 21.76 -4.15
C PRO A 825 10.54 20.79 -5.13
N ASN A 826 10.64 19.48 -4.90
CA ASN A 826 10.11 18.45 -5.81
C ASN A 826 8.74 17.93 -5.34
N LYS A 827 8.13 17.05 -6.14
CA LYS A 827 6.85 16.39 -5.79
C LYS A 827 7.02 15.61 -4.47
N ILE A 828 6.13 15.89 -3.52
CA ILE A 828 6.01 15.09 -2.29
C ILE A 828 5.32 13.76 -2.65
N PRO A 829 5.89 12.60 -2.28
CA PRO A 829 5.26 11.31 -2.56
C PRO A 829 3.91 11.21 -1.85
N SER A 830 2.91 10.61 -2.50
CA SER A 830 1.67 10.21 -1.80
C SER A 830 1.91 9.00 -0.91
N LEU A 831 0.94 8.71 -0.04
CA LEU A 831 0.96 7.47 0.74
C LEU A 831 0.91 6.23 -0.18
N LYS A 832 0.19 6.34 -1.31
CA LYS A 832 0.19 5.31 -2.35
C LYS A 832 1.57 5.12 -2.97
N ASP A 833 2.28 6.19 -3.33
CA ASP A 833 3.66 6.11 -3.84
C ASP A 833 4.58 5.40 -2.83
N LEU A 834 4.43 5.72 -1.54
CA LEU A 834 5.21 5.09 -0.46
C LEU A 834 4.90 3.59 -0.31
N HIS A 835 3.63 3.18 -0.42
CA HIS A 835 3.27 1.75 -0.43
C HIS A 835 3.87 1.02 -1.63
N LEU A 836 3.85 1.63 -2.82
CA LEU A 836 4.50 1.05 -4.01
C LEU A 836 6.01 0.89 -3.80
N MET A 837 6.69 1.86 -3.17
CA MET A 837 8.09 1.74 -2.77
C MET A 837 8.31 0.57 -1.79
N LEU A 838 7.43 0.38 -0.80
CA LEU A 838 7.53 -0.75 0.13
C LEU A 838 7.44 -2.12 -0.57
N TYR A 839 6.59 -2.28 -1.58
CA TYR A 839 6.52 -3.52 -2.37
C TYR A 839 7.73 -3.71 -3.29
N LYS A 840 8.21 -2.63 -3.91
CA LYS A 840 9.42 -2.66 -4.75
C LYS A 840 10.65 -3.06 -3.93
N ASP A 841 10.81 -2.45 -2.76
CA ASP A 841 11.92 -2.64 -1.83
C ASP A 841 11.64 -3.72 -0.77
N GLY A 842 10.69 -4.62 -1.05
CA GLY A 842 10.23 -5.66 -0.13
C GLY A 842 11.32 -6.62 0.35
N ILE A 843 12.45 -6.68 -0.36
CA ILE A 843 13.61 -7.49 0.02
C ILE A 843 14.15 -7.11 1.40
N TRP A 844 14.05 -5.82 1.75
CA TRP A 844 14.46 -5.31 3.05
C TRP A 844 13.63 -5.89 4.19
N ALA A 845 12.37 -6.22 3.95
CA ALA A 845 11.54 -6.92 4.93
C ALA A 845 12.13 -8.30 5.26
N PHE A 846 12.46 -9.09 4.24
CA PHE A 846 13.03 -10.42 4.40
C PHE A 846 14.43 -10.39 5.02
N SER A 847 15.31 -9.50 4.57
CA SER A 847 16.66 -9.35 5.14
C SER A 847 16.61 -8.95 6.61
N THR A 848 15.70 -8.04 6.99
CA THR A 848 15.55 -7.58 8.38
C THR A 848 15.08 -8.71 9.28
N VAL A 849 14.08 -9.51 8.88
CA VAL A 849 13.53 -10.55 9.75
C VAL A 849 14.41 -11.79 9.85
N THR A 850 15.26 -12.05 8.86
CA THR A 850 16.21 -13.19 8.85
C THR A 850 17.58 -12.88 9.45
N GLY A 851 17.98 -11.60 9.52
CA GLY A 851 19.25 -11.18 10.11
C GLY A 851 19.12 -10.33 11.37
N VAL A 852 18.49 -9.16 11.25
CA VAL A 852 18.48 -8.15 12.33
C VAL A 852 17.57 -8.58 13.46
N MET A 853 16.32 -8.95 13.15
CA MET A 853 15.33 -9.36 14.16
C MET A 853 15.78 -10.59 14.95
N SER A 854 16.52 -11.50 14.31
CA SER A 854 17.06 -12.68 14.99
C SER A 854 18.10 -12.27 16.04
N ALA A 855 18.95 -11.28 15.75
CA ALA A 855 19.84 -10.68 16.74
C ALA A 855 19.07 -9.87 17.81
N VAL A 856 18.08 -9.06 17.42
CA VAL A 856 17.26 -8.23 18.33
C VAL A 856 16.54 -9.06 19.38
N LEU A 857 16.08 -10.26 19.04
CA LEU A 857 15.31 -11.12 19.93
C LEU A 857 16.15 -12.23 20.60
N CYS A 858 17.45 -12.30 20.32
CA CYS A 858 18.35 -13.27 20.95
C CYS A 858 18.67 -12.87 22.38
N ASP A 859 18.49 -13.79 23.35
CA ASP A 859 18.88 -13.55 24.73
C ASP A 859 20.40 -13.29 24.85
N PRO A 860 20.84 -12.37 25.72
CA PRO A 860 22.26 -12.09 25.95
C PRO A 860 23.02 -13.37 26.35
N ASN A 861 24.15 -13.62 25.72
CA ASN A 861 25.04 -14.74 26.08
C ASN A 861 26.50 -14.42 25.70
N GLU A 862 27.46 -15.09 26.34
CA GLU A 862 28.91 -14.85 26.13
C GLU A 862 29.38 -15.19 24.71
N ASN A 863 28.60 -15.99 23.98
CA ASN A 863 28.88 -16.37 22.59
C ASN A 863 28.23 -15.42 21.57
N ALA A 864 27.53 -14.37 22.01
CA ALA A 864 26.92 -13.36 21.14
C ALA A 864 27.99 -12.39 20.62
N SER A 865 28.82 -12.86 19.71
CA SER A 865 29.87 -12.10 19.03
C SER A 865 29.66 -12.08 17.52
N LEU A 866 30.22 -11.05 16.86
CA LEU A 866 30.20 -10.93 15.40
C LEU A 866 30.92 -12.12 14.76
N ASP A 867 32.02 -12.56 15.37
CA ASP A 867 32.81 -13.71 14.94
C ASP A 867 31.99 -15.00 14.95
N ASN A 868 31.12 -15.21 15.93
CA ASN A 868 30.24 -16.37 15.98
C ASN A 868 29.02 -16.22 15.04
N PHE A 869 28.54 -14.99 14.84
CA PHE A 869 27.47 -14.71 13.88
C PHE A 869 27.93 -14.92 12.43
N MET A 870 29.18 -14.56 12.10
CA MET A 870 29.74 -14.67 10.75
C MET A 870 30.52 -15.97 10.53
N GLY A 871 31.05 -16.57 11.59
CA GLY A 871 31.91 -17.74 11.50
C GLY A 871 31.16 -19.05 11.26
N GLU A 872 31.92 -20.04 10.78
CA GLU A 872 31.49 -21.42 10.59
C GLU A 872 31.99 -22.35 11.70
N SER A 873 32.54 -21.79 12.78
CA SER A 873 32.98 -22.58 13.93
C SER A 873 31.81 -23.31 14.59
N ASP A 874 32.09 -24.39 15.33
CA ASP A 874 31.05 -25.11 16.08
C ASP A 874 30.31 -24.17 17.06
N ALA A 875 31.03 -23.21 17.65
CA ALA A 875 30.45 -22.18 18.50
C ALA A 875 29.54 -21.22 17.72
N GLY A 876 29.94 -20.80 16.52
CA GLY A 876 29.12 -19.97 15.63
C GLY A 876 27.87 -20.71 15.15
N ALA A 877 27.99 -21.98 14.77
CA ALA A 877 26.87 -22.82 14.40
C ALA A 877 25.88 -23.02 15.57
N ALA A 878 26.39 -23.26 16.79
CA ALA A 878 25.56 -23.36 17.99
C ALA A 878 24.83 -22.05 18.29
N PHE A 879 25.51 -20.91 18.17
CA PHE A 879 24.94 -19.58 18.37
C PHE A 879 23.84 -19.27 17.34
N LYS A 880 24.10 -19.49 16.04
CA LYS A 880 23.10 -19.35 14.97
C LYS A 880 21.86 -20.21 15.22
N ARG A 881 22.06 -21.47 15.64
CA ARG A 881 20.96 -22.38 15.97
C ARG A 881 20.15 -21.85 17.15
N GLN A 882 20.80 -21.43 18.24
CA GLN A 882 20.13 -20.85 19.40
C GLN A 882 19.29 -19.62 19.02
N MET A 883 19.82 -18.77 18.14
CA MET A 883 19.16 -17.58 17.65
C MET A 883 17.89 -17.93 16.85
N TYR A 884 17.99 -18.82 15.86
CA TYR A 884 16.87 -19.19 15.00
C TYR A 884 15.86 -20.14 15.66
N SER A 885 16.27 -20.93 16.65
CA SER A 885 15.36 -21.77 17.43
C SER A 885 14.78 -21.07 18.66
N ASN A 886 15.14 -19.81 18.92
CA ASN A 886 14.66 -19.07 20.10
C ASN A 886 13.13 -18.97 20.06
N PRO A 887 12.40 -19.37 21.12
CA PRO A 887 10.94 -19.35 21.13
C PRO A 887 10.32 -17.98 20.83
N ARG A 888 10.98 -16.89 21.26
CA ARG A 888 10.54 -15.51 21.00
C ARG A 888 10.68 -15.17 19.51
N TYR A 889 11.84 -15.44 18.93
CA TYR A 889 12.08 -15.22 17.49
C TYR A 889 11.13 -16.08 16.64
N ARG A 890 11.01 -17.36 16.97
CA ARG A 890 10.12 -18.31 16.28
C ARG A 890 8.67 -17.85 16.30
N LYS A 891 8.15 -17.39 17.44
CA LYS A 891 6.78 -16.82 17.55
C LYS A 891 6.56 -15.70 16.53
N HIS A 892 7.54 -14.82 16.33
CA HIS A 892 7.46 -13.74 15.34
C HIS A 892 7.50 -14.28 13.91
N MET A 893 8.44 -15.17 13.61
CA MET A 893 8.61 -15.73 12.26
C MET A 893 7.40 -16.55 11.79
N GLU A 894 6.75 -17.28 12.69
CA GLU A 894 5.53 -18.04 12.39
C GLU A 894 4.35 -17.15 11.98
N ALA A 895 4.33 -15.89 12.39
CA ALA A 895 3.36 -14.89 11.91
C ALA A 895 3.86 -14.13 10.67
N ILE A 896 5.14 -13.78 10.64
CA ILE A 896 5.75 -12.94 9.59
C ILE A 896 5.88 -13.70 8.26
N LEU A 897 6.29 -14.97 8.25
CA LEU A 897 6.54 -15.67 6.99
C LEU A 897 5.27 -15.86 6.14
N PRO A 898 4.12 -16.28 6.71
CA PRO A 898 2.85 -16.25 5.98
C PRO A 898 2.46 -14.84 5.52
N TRP A 899 2.70 -13.83 6.35
CA TRP A 899 2.39 -12.43 6.02
C TRP A 899 3.22 -11.91 4.84
N LEU A 900 4.53 -12.20 4.81
CA LEU A 900 5.40 -11.89 3.67
C LEU A 900 5.00 -12.68 2.41
N LEU A 901 4.67 -13.97 2.57
CA LEU A 901 4.21 -14.83 1.48
C LEU A 901 2.96 -14.25 0.80
N TYR A 902 1.92 -13.92 1.57
CA TYR A 902 0.64 -13.46 1.02
C TYR A 902 0.72 -12.04 0.42
N ARG A 903 1.75 -11.28 0.75
CA ARG A 903 2.08 -10.00 0.10
C ARG A 903 3.03 -10.15 -1.10
N GLY A 904 3.42 -11.36 -1.48
CA GLY A 904 4.35 -11.59 -2.58
C GLY A 904 5.77 -11.08 -2.31
N LEU A 905 6.11 -10.83 -1.04
CA LEU A 905 7.44 -10.32 -0.64
C LEU A 905 8.49 -11.43 -0.62
N LEU A 906 8.11 -12.66 -0.95
CA LEU A 906 9.01 -13.80 -1.19
C LEU A 906 9.11 -14.16 -2.69
N ASP A 907 8.50 -13.39 -3.59
CA ASP A 907 8.49 -13.63 -5.05
C ASP A 907 9.46 -12.70 -5.79
N TYR A 908 10.74 -13.10 -5.85
CA TYR A 908 11.83 -12.40 -6.57
C TYR A 908 12.46 -13.24 -7.68
#